data_AF-A0A2K6G196-F1
#
_entry.id   AF-A0A2K6G196-F1
#
_cell.length_a   1.000
_cell.length_b   1.000
_cell.length_c   1.000
_cell.angle_alpha   90.00
_cell.angle_beta   90.00
_cell.angle_gamma   90.00
#
_symmetry.space_group_name_H-M   'P 1'
#
loop_
_entity.id
_entity.type
_entity.pdbx_description
1 polymer ?
#
loop_
_entity_poly.entity_id
_entity_poly.type
_entity_poly.pdbx_seq_one_letter_code
_entity_poly.pdbx_strand_id
1 'polypeptide(L)'
;MASAELQGKYQKLAQEYSKLRAQNQVLKKGVVDEQANSAALKEQLKMKDQSLRKLQQEMDSLTFRNLQLAKRVELLQDELSLSEPRGKKNKKSGESSSQLSQEQKSVFDEDLQKKIEENERLHIQFFEADEQHKHVEAELRSRLADLETEAAQHQAVVDGLTRKYMETIEKLQNDKAKLEVKSQTLEKEAKECRLRTEECQLQLKNLHEDLSGRLEESLSIISEKVPFNDTKYSQYNALNVPLHNRRHQLKMRDIAGQALAFVQDLVTALLNFHTYTEQRIQIFPVDSAIDTISPLNQKFSQYLHENASYVRPLEEGMLHLFESITEDTVTVLETTVKLKTFSEHLTSYICFLRKILPYQLKTEPDGLLRTNYSSVLTNVGAALHGFHDVMKDISKHYSQKATIEHELPTATQKLITTNDCILSSVVALTNGAGKIASFYSNNVDYFIASLSYGPKAASGFISPLSAECMLQYKKKAAAYMKSLRKVQQSLEKISKLEQEKEHWMLEAQLAKIKLEKENQRIADKLKSTSSGQLAGLAQDSAAVSNAAGQDEAAAKAVPEPVQSTSLVPDVESREDLIKNHYMARIVELTSQLQLADSKSVHFYAECRALSKRLALAEKSKETLTEEMKLASQNISRLQDELTTTKRSYEDQLSMMSDHLCSMNETLSKQREEIDTLKMSSKGNSKKNKSR
;
A
#
# COMPACT_ATOMS: atom_id res chain seq x y z
N MET A 1 -16.78 -46.63 5.17
CA MET A 1 -16.28 -45.24 5.34
C MET A 1 -16.81 -44.28 4.27
N ALA A 2 -16.78 -44.62 2.96
CA ALA A 2 -17.26 -43.73 1.89
C ALA A 2 -18.75 -43.30 2.00
N SER A 3 -19.64 -44.20 2.48
CA SER A 3 -21.07 -43.87 2.68
C SER A 3 -21.29 -42.84 3.79
N ALA A 4 -20.52 -42.89 4.88
CA ALA A 4 -20.62 -41.94 5.99
C ALA A 4 -20.11 -40.54 5.60
N GLU A 5 -19.04 -40.47 4.80
CA GLU A 5 -18.55 -39.19 4.26
C GLU A 5 -19.53 -38.56 3.26
N LEU A 6 -20.18 -39.38 2.43
CA LEU A 6 -21.20 -38.90 1.50
C LEU A 6 -22.42 -38.37 2.26
N GLN A 7 -22.88 -39.09 3.29
CA GLN A 7 -23.98 -38.66 4.16
C GLN A 7 -23.64 -37.36 4.91
N GLY A 8 -22.40 -37.20 5.39
CA GLY A 8 -21.92 -35.95 5.97
C GLY A 8 -21.89 -34.77 4.99
N LYS A 9 -21.57 -35.01 3.71
CA LYS A 9 -21.63 -33.98 2.65
C LYS A 9 -23.08 -33.59 2.35
N TYR A 10 -24.01 -34.55 2.24
CA TYR A 10 -25.43 -34.26 2.06
C TYR A 10 -26.01 -33.45 3.24
N GLN A 11 -25.62 -33.77 4.46
CA GLN A 11 -26.12 -33.05 5.64
C GLN A 11 -25.58 -31.62 5.72
N LYS A 12 -24.32 -31.39 5.33
CA LYS A 12 -23.76 -30.02 5.20
C LYS A 12 -24.47 -29.23 4.10
N LEU A 13 -24.75 -29.86 2.95
CA LEU A 13 -25.48 -29.21 1.86
C LEU A 13 -26.91 -28.84 2.27
N ALA A 14 -27.60 -29.72 3.00
CA ALA A 14 -28.93 -29.44 3.54
C ALA A 14 -28.92 -28.27 4.55
N GLN A 15 -27.86 -28.15 5.36
CA GLN A 15 -27.68 -27.04 6.29
C GLN A 15 -27.40 -25.72 5.55
N GLU A 16 -26.52 -25.72 4.55
CA GLU A 16 -26.25 -24.56 3.68
C GLU A 16 -27.52 -24.11 2.96
N TYR A 17 -28.28 -25.04 2.37
CA TYR A 17 -29.56 -24.75 1.73
C TYR A 17 -30.58 -24.16 2.71
N SER A 18 -30.67 -24.67 3.93
CA SER A 18 -31.56 -24.13 4.97
C SER A 18 -31.18 -22.71 5.37
N LYS A 19 -29.87 -22.41 5.46
CA LYS A 19 -29.37 -21.04 5.73
C LYS A 19 -29.68 -20.09 4.58
N LEU A 20 -29.41 -20.50 3.34
CA LEU A 20 -29.73 -19.71 2.14
C LEU A 20 -31.23 -19.44 2.03
N ARG A 21 -32.08 -20.44 2.34
CA ARG A 21 -33.53 -20.28 2.37
C ARG A 21 -33.99 -19.28 3.43
N ALA A 22 -33.41 -19.33 4.63
CA ALA A 22 -33.70 -18.36 5.69
C ALA A 22 -33.26 -16.94 5.30
N GLN A 23 -32.06 -16.78 4.73
CA GLN A 23 -31.57 -15.48 4.23
C GLN A 23 -32.46 -14.93 3.11
N ASN A 24 -32.88 -15.77 2.16
CA ASN A 24 -33.81 -15.38 1.10
C ASN A 24 -35.17 -14.92 1.66
N GLN A 25 -35.66 -15.57 2.72
CA GLN A 25 -36.92 -15.18 3.36
C GLN A 25 -36.81 -13.82 4.07
N VAL A 26 -35.66 -13.53 4.69
CA VAL A 26 -35.39 -12.21 5.29
C VAL A 26 -35.24 -11.13 4.22
N LEU A 27 -34.50 -11.40 3.13
CA LEU A 27 -34.37 -10.46 2.02
C LEU A 27 -35.71 -10.17 1.34
N LYS A 28 -36.52 -11.21 1.09
CA LYS A 28 -37.86 -11.04 0.52
C LYS A 28 -38.76 -10.22 1.44
N LYS A 29 -38.69 -10.43 2.76
CA LYS A 29 -39.41 -9.60 3.72
C LYS A 29 -38.92 -8.14 3.69
N GLY A 30 -37.60 -7.92 3.66
CA GLY A 30 -37.01 -6.58 3.53
C GLY A 30 -37.45 -5.85 2.26
N VAL A 31 -37.54 -6.55 1.13
CA VAL A 31 -38.05 -5.97 -0.14
C VAL A 31 -39.53 -5.60 -0.03
N VAL A 32 -40.35 -6.45 0.59
CA VAL A 32 -41.78 -6.17 0.80
C VAL A 32 -41.99 -4.99 1.75
N ASP A 33 -41.23 -4.94 2.85
CA ASP A 33 -41.28 -3.85 3.81
C ASP A 33 -40.83 -2.52 3.17
N GLU A 34 -39.78 -2.55 2.35
CA GLU A 34 -39.30 -1.36 1.62
C GLU A 34 -40.30 -0.90 0.54
N GLN A 35 -40.95 -1.82 -0.17
CA GLN A 35 -42.02 -1.50 -1.12
C GLN A 35 -43.23 -0.89 -0.41
N ALA A 36 -43.62 -1.40 0.77
CA ALA A 36 -44.69 -0.85 1.57
C ALA A 36 -44.35 0.55 2.10
N ASN A 37 -43.13 0.76 2.58
CA ASN A 37 -42.63 2.07 3.01
C ASN A 37 -42.61 3.08 1.85
N SER A 38 -42.15 2.66 0.67
CA SER A 38 -42.15 3.50 -0.53
C SER A 38 -43.58 3.90 -0.95
N ALA A 39 -44.55 2.98 -0.87
CA ALA A 39 -45.95 3.28 -1.13
C ALA A 39 -46.55 4.26 -0.10
N ALA A 40 -46.26 4.06 1.19
CA ALA A 40 -46.69 4.96 2.25
C ALA A 40 -46.10 6.38 2.10
N LEU A 41 -44.81 6.50 1.76
CA LEU A 41 -44.16 7.77 1.48
C LEU A 41 -44.78 8.49 0.28
N LYS A 42 -45.11 7.76 -0.80
CA LYS A 42 -45.82 8.33 -1.96
C LYS A 42 -47.19 8.88 -1.59
N GLU A 43 -47.93 8.20 -0.72
CA GLU A 43 -49.24 8.67 -0.27
C GLU A 43 -49.13 9.88 0.67
N GLN A 44 -48.16 9.89 1.58
CA GLN A 44 -47.86 11.07 2.40
C GLN A 44 -47.48 12.28 1.55
N LEU A 45 -46.69 12.08 0.49
CA LEU A 45 -46.30 13.13 -0.44
C LEU A 45 -47.52 13.69 -1.18
N LYS A 46 -48.42 12.83 -1.67
CA LYS A 46 -49.71 13.28 -2.24
C LYS A 46 -50.56 14.08 -1.27
N MET A 47 -50.66 13.64 -0.01
CA MET A 47 -51.44 14.36 1.02
C MET A 47 -50.82 15.73 1.33
N LYS A 48 -49.49 15.83 1.38
CA LYS A 48 -48.77 17.09 1.56
C LYS A 48 -48.95 18.03 0.36
N ASP A 49 -48.91 17.52 -0.87
CA ASP A 49 -49.18 18.30 -2.09
C ASP A 49 -50.61 18.83 -2.14
N GLN A 50 -51.59 18.06 -1.67
CA GLN A 50 -52.98 18.53 -1.55
C GLN A 50 -53.12 19.60 -0.47
N SER A 51 -52.47 19.41 0.69
CA SER A 51 -52.46 20.41 1.76
C SER A 51 -51.80 21.71 1.33
N LEU A 52 -50.69 21.64 0.59
CA LEU A 52 -50.01 22.81 0.02
C LEU A 52 -50.93 23.56 -0.94
N ARG A 53 -51.64 22.84 -1.81
CA ARG A 53 -52.62 23.46 -2.72
C ARG A 53 -53.75 24.17 -1.98
N LYS A 54 -54.26 23.60 -0.88
CA LYS A 54 -55.29 24.23 -0.05
C LYS A 54 -54.75 25.50 0.63
N LEU A 55 -53.57 25.43 1.24
CA LEU A 55 -52.93 26.58 1.86
C LEU A 55 -52.62 27.70 0.85
N GLN A 56 -52.22 27.34 -0.38
CA GLN A 56 -52.03 28.29 -1.46
C GLN A 56 -53.35 29.01 -1.80
N GLN A 57 -54.46 28.28 -1.93
CA GLN A 57 -55.78 28.86 -2.18
C GLN A 57 -56.25 29.77 -1.04
N GLU A 58 -55.99 29.40 0.22
CA GLU A 58 -56.26 30.25 1.38
C GLU A 58 -55.42 31.52 1.36
N MET A 59 -54.14 31.40 1.00
CA MET A 59 -53.24 32.56 0.88
C MET A 59 -53.70 33.51 -0.24
N ASP A 60 -54.13 32.99 -1.38
CA ASP A 60 -54.69 33.77 -2.48
C ASP A 60 -56.01 34.46 -2.07
N SER A 61 -56.87 33.76 -1.33
CA SER A 61 -58.12 34.32 -0.78
C SER A 61 -57.88 35.42 0.24
N LEU A 62 -56.92 35.23 1.15
CA LEU A 62 -56.50 36.22 2.13
C LEU A 62 -55.85 37.43 1.46
N THR A 63 -55.04 37.21 0.43
CA THR A 63 -54.43 38.28 -0.38
C THR A 63 -55.52 39.10 -1.06
N PHE A 64 -56.54 38.46 -1.63
CA PHE A 64 -57.67 39.15 -2.24
C PHE A 64 -58.48 39.96 -1.21
N ARG A 65 -58.78 39.40 -0.04
CA ARG A 65 -59.48 40.12 1.05
C ARG A 65 -58.67 41.30 1.57
N ASN A 66 -57.36 41.13 1.75
CA ASN A 66 -56.48 42.22 2.15
C ASN A 66 -56.43 43.33 1.09
N LEU A 67 -56.39 42.98 -0.20
CA LEU A 67 -56.45 43.97 -1.27
C LEU A 67 -57.79 44.73 -1.30
N GLN A 68 -58.89 44.04 -1.03
CA GLN A 68 -60.22 44.64 -0.95
C GLN A 68 -60.36 45.56 0.29
N LEU A 69 -59.85 45.13 1.44
CA LEU A 69 -59.79 45.94 2.66
C LEU A 69 -58.90 47.17 2.45
N ALA A 70 -57.74 47.02 1.82
CA ALA A 70 -56.86 48.14 1.49
C ALA A 70 -57.57 49.18 0.63
N LYS A 71 -58.26 48.76 -0.44
CA LYS A 71 -59.08 49.65 -1.28
C LYS A 71 -60.24 50.31 -0.53
N ARG A 72 -60.89 49.59 0.40
CA ARG A 72 -61.98 50.16 1.20
C ARG A 72 -61.46 51.16 2.23
N VAL A 73 -60.30 50.92 2.82
CA VAL A 73 -59.62 51.86 3.71
C VAL A 73 -59.18 53.10 2.94
N GLU A 74 -58.65 52.95 1.73
CA GLU A 74 -58.29 54.05 0.83
C GLU A 74 -59.52 54.92 0.50
N LEU A 75 -60.65 54.31 0.13
CA LEU A 75 -61.91 55.05 -0.10
C LEU A 75 -62.47 55.73 1.16
N LEU A 76 -62.41 55.08 2.33
CA LEU A 76 -62.86 55.68 3.59
C LEU A 76 -61.93 56.83 4.04
N GLN A 77 -60.64 56.76 3.72
CA GLN A 77 -59.69 57.85 3.93
C GLN A 77 -59.96 59.02 2.97
N ASP A 78 -60.31 58.73 1.72
CA ASP A 78 -60.74 59.74 0.74
C ASP A 78 -62.07 60.41 1.16
N GLU A 79 -63.05 59.65 1.64
CA GLU A 79 -64.33 60.18 2.15
C GLU A 79 -64.15 61.03 3.42
N LEU A 80 -63.25 60.65 4.34
CA LEU A 80 -62.88 61.45 5.51
C LEU A 80 -62.13 62.74 5.12
N SER A 81 -61.36 62.73 4.03
CA SER A 81 -60.70 63.94 3.52
C SER A 81 -61.65 64.92 2.80
N LEU A 82 -62.80 64.42 2.33
CA LEU A 82 -63.84 65.20 1.63
C LEU A 82 -64.97 65.70 2.56
N SER A 83 -65.06 65.18 3.79
CA SER A 83 -66.11 65.51 4.77
C SER A 83 -65.60 66.34 5.95
N GLU A 84 -65.02 67.50 5.67
CA GLU A 84 -65.11 68.65 6.57
C GLU A 84 -65.69 69.85 5.83
N PRO A 85 -66.82 70.40 6.30
CA PRO A 85 -66.76 71.77 6.78
C PRO A 85 -67.65 72.11 7.99
N ARG A 86 -67.09 72.96 8.86
CA ARG A 86 -67.67 74.12 9.59
C ARG A 86 -69.19 74.30 9.67
N GLY A 87 -69.71 74.51 10.89
CA GLY A 87 -71.01 75.16 11.15
C GLY A 87 -71.13 75.76 12.56
N LYS A 88 -71.52 77.04 12.65
CA LYS A 88 -71.57 77.93 13.83
C LYS A 88 -73.02 78.30 14.20
N LYS A 89 -73.24 78.54 15.51
CA LYS A 89 -74.07 79.60 16.16
C LYS A 89 -75.62 79.59 16.13
N ASN A 90 -76.15 80.18 17.22
CA ASN A 90 -77.45 80.85 17.50
C ASN A 90 -78.54 80.03 18.22
N LYS A 91 -79.43 80.56 19.09
CA LYS A 91 -79.63 81.86 19.77
C LYS A 91 -80.93 81.79 20.62
N LYS A 92 -80.83 82.07 21.94
CA LYS A 92 -81.64 82.96 22.83
C LYS A 92 -83.19 82.98 22.85
N SER A 93 -83.72 83.13 24.10
CA SER A 93 -84.92 83.91 24.55
C SER A 93 -86.28 83.18 24.50
N GLY A 94 -87.24 83.26 25.45
CA GLY A 94 -87.44 84.01 26.70
C GLY A 94 -88.96 84.01 27.10
N GLU A 95 -89.28 84.21 28.40
CA GLU A 95 -90.42 84.94 29.05
C GLU A 95 -91.86 84.91 28.45
N SER A 96 -93.02 85.04 29.12
CA SER A 96 -93.49 85.35 30.51
C SER A 96 -95.05 85.31 30.55
N SER A 97 -95.66 85.25 31.75
CA SER A 97 -96.98 85.81 32.19
C SER A 97 -98.29 85.29 31.54
N SER A 98 -99.49 85.25 32.15
CA SER A 98 -100.07 85.96 33.31
C SER A 98 -101.49 85.45 33.66
N GLN A 99 -101.88 85.61 34.93
CA GLN A 99 -103.22 85.93 35.48
C GLN A 99 -104.36 84.89 35.50
N LEU A 100 -104.87 84.56 36.70
CA LEU A 100 -106.20 85.01 37.19
C LEU A 100 -106.47 84.64 38.67
N SER A 101 -106.70 85.69 39.46
CA SER A 101 -107.62 85.88 40.60
C SER A 101 -107.93 84.77 41.61
N GLN A 102 -107.36 84.93 42.81
CA GLN A 102 -108.07 85.32 44.04
C GLN A 102 -109.52 84.82 44.25
N GLU A 103 -109.69 83.51 44.35
CA GLU A 103 -110.54 82.86 45.35
C GLU A 103 -109.75 81.64 45.86
N GLN A 104 -109.87 81.30 47.14
CA GLN A 104 -109.15 80.23 47.84
C GLN A 104 -107.83 80.61 48.55
N LYS A 105 -107.82 81.73 49.27
CA LYS A 105 -106.85 82.01 50.37
C LYS A 105 -106.97 81.04 51.58
N SER A 106 -107.61 79.89 51.40
CA SER A 106 -107.69 78.75 52.32
C SER A 106 -107.21 77.44 51.68
N VAL A 107 -107.14 77.37 50.34
CA VAL A 107 -106.52 76.25 49.61
C VAL A 107 -105.04 76.55 49.35
N PHE A 108 -104.63 77.82 49.23
CA PHE A 108 -103.21 78.20 49.08
C PHE A 108 -102.33 77.82 50.28
N ASP A 109 -102.83 77.89 51.51
CA ASP A 109 -102.08 77.42 52.68
C ASP A 109 -102.00 75.89 52.68
N GLU A 110 -103.07 75.18 52.27
CA GLU A 110 -103.02 73.72 52.04
C GLU A 110 -102.13 73.32 50.86
N ASP A 111 -102.06 74.09 49.77
CA ASP A 111 -101.25 73.81 48.58
C ASP A 111 -99.78 74.18 48.79
N LEU A 112 -99.51 75.24 49.56
CA LEU A 112 -98.18 75.61 50.00
C LEU A 112 -97.67 74.60 51.03
N GLN A 113 -98.52 74.17 51.98
CA GLN A 113 -98.23 73.09 52.92
C GLN A 113 -97.98 71.76 52.17
N LYS A 114 -98.84 71.39 51.21
CA LYS A 114 -98.63 70.23 50.34
C LYS A 114 -97.36 70.34 49.50
N LYS A 115 -97.00 71.52 48.98
CA LYS A 115 -95.74 71.73 48.24
C LYS A 115 -94.50 71.74 49.13
N ILE A 116 -94.63 72.15 50.39
CA ILE A 116 -93.55 72.07 51.38
C ILE A 116 -93.37 70.60 51.80
N GLU A 117 -94.45 69.89 52.09
CA GLU A 117 -94.44 68.45 52.38
C GLU A 117 -93.98 67.62 51.16
N GLU A 118 -94.37 68.01 49.95
CA GLU A 118 -93.90 67.41 48.69
C GLU A 118 -92.43 67.74 48.43
N ASN A 119 -91.96 68.98 48.65
CA ASN A 119 -90.54 69.32 48.56
C ASN A 119 -89.71 68.61 49.63
N GLU A 120 -90.20 68.48 50.85
CA GLU A 120 -89.53 67.75 51.93
C GLU A 120 -89.44 66.27 51.58
N ARG A 121 -90.53 65.69 51.06
CA ARG A 121 -90.55 64.31 50.55
C ARG A 121 -89.63 64.12 49.35
N LEU A 122 -89.58 65.08 48.42
CA LEU A 122 -88.67 65.08 47.29
C LEU A 122 -87.22 65.26 47.74
N HIS A 123 -86.94 66.06 48.78
CA HIS A 123 -85.61 66.22 49.34
C HIS A 123 -85.13 64.94 50.02
N ILE A 124 -86.00 64.25 50.76
CA ILE A 124 -85.72 62.95 51.36
C ILE A 124 -85.49 61.90 50.26
N GLN A 125 -86.36 61.83 49.24
CA GLN A 125 -86.16 60.92 48.11
C GLN A 125 -84.89 61.24 47.32
N PHE A 126 -84.56 62.51 47.12
CA PHE A 126 -83.35 62.92 46.44
C PHE A 126 -82.11 62.58 47.26
N PHE A 127 -82.15 62.79 48.57
CA PHE A 127 -81.06 62.43 49.48
C PHE A 127 -80.87 60.91 49.56
N GLU A 128 -81.95 60.15 49.68
CA GLU A 128 -81.92 58.67 49.64
C GLU A 128 -81.40 58.16 48.29
N ALA A 129 -81.82 58.76 47.18
CA ALA A 129 -81.31 58.41 45.85
C ALA A 129 -79.82 58.80 45.68
N ASP A 130 -79.40 59.95 46.17
CA ASP A 130 -77.99 60.40 46.13
C ASP A 130 -77.08 59.51 47.00
N GLU A 131 -77.53 59.11 48.19
CA GLU A 131 -76.81 58.16 49.04
C GLU A 131 -76.76 56.76 48.42
N GLN A 132 -77.85 56.30 47.81
CA GLN A 132 -77.85 55.05 47.03
C GLN A 132 -76.89 55.14 45.84
N HIS A 133 -76.87 56.27 45.12
CA HIS A 133 -75.94 56.49 44.02
C HIS A 133 -74.47 56.51 44.50
N LYS A 134 -74.17 57.20 45.60
CA LYS A 134 -72.83 57.18 46.22
C LYS A 134 -72.41 55.81 46.68
N HIS A 135 -73.33 55.03 47.26
CA HIS A 135 -73.05 53.66 47.69
C HIS A 135 -72.72 52.78 46.47
N VAL A 136 -73.54 52.84 45.42
CA VAL A 136 -73.30 52.10 44.16
C VAL A 136 -71.99 52.57 43.49
N GLU A 137 -71.70 53.87 43.49
CA GLU A 137 -70.45 54.41 42.95
C GLU A 137 -69.23 53.92 43.74
N ALA A 138 -69.30 53.91 45.08
CA ALA A 138 -68.23 53.39 45.94
C ALA A 138 -68.01 51.88 45.73
N GLU A 139 -69.09 51.11 45.61
CA GLU A 139 -69.03 49.68 45.33
C GLU A 139 -68.43 49.40 43.94
N LEU A 140 -68.85 50.14 42.90
CA LEU A 140 -68.28 50.05 41.56
C LEU A 140 -66.81 50.48 41.53
N ARG A 141 -66.42 51.52 42.26
CA ARG A 141 -65.02 51.95 42.39
C ARG A 141 -64.15 50.91 43.09
N SER A 142 -64.64 50.31 44.18
CA SER A 142 -63.95 49.20 44.86
C SER A 142 -63.76 48.03 43.90
N ARG A 143 -64.82 47.67 43.18
CA ARG A 143 -64.77 46.56 42.22
C ARG A 143 -63.86 46.84 41.03
N LEU A 144 -63.78 48.09 40.58
CA LEU A 144 -62.80 48.53 39.57
C LEU A 144 -61.37 48.38 40.08
N ALA A 145 -61.10 48.83 41.31
CA ALA A 145 -59.77 48.71 41.92
C ALA A 145 -59.36 47.24 42.09
N ASP A 146 -60.27 46.37 42.55
CA ASP A 146 -60.01 44.93 42.66
C ASP A 146 -59.67 44.32 41.29
N LEU A 147 -60.48 44.61 40.26
CA LEU A 147 -60.24 44.15 38.88
C LEU A 147 -58.92 44.68 38.29
N GLU A 148 -58.54 45.92 38.60
CA GLU A 148 -57.25 46.50 38.18
C GLU A 148 -56.07 45.78 38.84
N THR A 149 -56.18 45.43 40.13
CA THR A 149 -55.12 44.66 40.82
C THR A 149 -55.03 43.22 40.31
N GLU A 150 -56.16 42.55 40.05
CA GLU A 150 -56.21 41.22 39.43
C GLU A 150 -55.58 41.24 38.03
N ALA A 151 -55.91 42.25 37.21
CA ALA A 151 -55.32 42.43 35.89
C ALA A 151 -53.80 42.63 35.96
N ALA A 152 -53.31 43.44 36.90
CA ALA A 152 -51.87 43.65 37.12
C ALA A 152 -51.15 42.36 37.55
N GLN A 153 -51.76 41.55 38.43
CA GLN A 153 -51.22 40.25 38.84
C GLN A 153 -51.16 39.27 37.67
N HIS A 154 -52.23 39.18 36.88
CA HIS A 154 -52.26 38.35 35.68
C HIS A 154 -51.19 38.79 34.66
N GLN A 155 -51.01 40.10 34.45
CA GLN A 155 -49.96 40.62 33.57
C GLN A 155 -48.55 40.24 34.07
N ALA A 156 -48.28 40.35 35.38
CA ALA A 156 -46.99 39.95 35.94
C ALA A 156 -46.69 38.45 35.78
N VAL A 157 -47.71 37.60 35.89
CA VAL A 157 -47.58 36.15 35.64
C VAL A 157 -47.30 35.89 34.15
N VAL A 158 -48.00 36.57 33.25
CA VAL A 158 -47.76 36.47 31.80
C VAL A 158 -46.33 36.91 31.45
N ASP A 159 -45.85 38.02 31.99
CA ASP A 159 -44.49 38.51 31.76
C ASP A 159 -43.44 37.54 32.32
N GLY A 160 -43.69 36.98 33.52
CA GLY A 160 -42.82 35.98 34.14
C GLY A 160 -42.73 34.68 33.32
N LEU A 161 -43.86 34.19 32.80
CA LEU A 161 -43.91 33.03 31.92
C LEU A 161 -43.23 33.34 30.57
N THR A 162 -43.49 34.51 29.99
CA THR A 162 -42.89 34.95 28.72
C THR A 162 -41.37 35.02 28.82
N ARG A 163 -40.82 35.55 29.92
CA ARG A 163 -39.37 35.60 30.18
C ARG A 163 -38.78 34.19 30.29
N LYS A 164 -39.41 33.29 31.05
CA LYS A 164 -38.97 31.88 31.18
C LYS A 164 -38.97 31.15 29.83
N TYR A 165 -40.00 31.37 29.01
CA TYR A 165 -40.07 30.79 27.66
C TYR A 165 -38.97 31.36 26.75
N MET A 166 -38.72 32.67 26.78
CA MET A 166 -37.62 33.29 26.03
C MET A 166 -36.25 32.70 26.40
N GLU A 167 -35.91 32.63 27.69
CA GLU A 167 -34.63 32.06 28.15
C GLU A 167 -34.47 30.59 27.75
N THR A 168 -35.56 29.82 27.77
CA THR A 168 -35.56 28.42 27.34
C THR A 168 -35.34 28.31 25.84
N ILE A 169 -35.98 29.17 25.03
CA ILE A 169 -35.79 29.23 23.58
C ILE A 169 -34.33 29.58 23.24
N GLU A 170 -33.74 30.59 23.89
CA GLU A 170 -32.34 30.97 23.65
C GLU A 170 -31.35 29.85 24.01
N LYS A 171 -31.56 29.18 25.15
CA LYS A 171 -30.75 28.00 25.54
C LYS A 171 -30.85 26.89 24.51
N LEU A 172 -32.06 26.57 24.04
CA LEU A 172 -32.28 25.54 23.03
C LEU A 172 -31.68 25.93 21.67
N GLN A 173 -31.74 27.21 21.28
CA GLN A 173 -31.11 27.72 20.06
C GLN A 173 -29.58 27.60 20.11
N ASN A 174 -28.96 27.96 21.24
CA ASN A 174 -27.51 27.81 21.44
C ASN A 174 -27.06 26.34 21.44
N ASP A 175 -27.79 25.46 22.11
CA ASP A 175 -27.50 24.03 22.11
C ASP A 175 -27.65 23.41 20.72
N LYS A 176 -28.69 23.81 19.96
CA LYS A 176 -28.88 23.41 18.56
C LYS A 176 -27.67 23.83 17.71
N ALA A 177 -27.24 25.08 17.79
CA ALA A 177 -26.09 25.57 17.03
C ALA A 177 -24.80 24.79 17.35
N LYS A 178 -24.54 24.51 18.63
CA LYS A 178 -23.36 23.73 19.06
C LYS A 178 -23.39 22.29 18.54
N LEU A 179 -24.56 21.64 18.58
CA LEU A 179 -24.73 20.27 18.08
C LEU A 179 -24.61 20.21 16.56
N GLU A 180 -25.11 21.22 15.85
CA GLU A 180 -25.02 21.33 14.39
C GLU A 180 -23.55 21.47 13.92
N VAL A 181 -22.75 22.32 14.59
CA VAL A 181 -21.31 22.45 14.31
C VAL A 181 -20.57 21.13 14.57
N LYS A 182 -20.84 20.46 15.70
CA LYS A 182 -20.21 19.15 16.00
C LYS A 182 -20.58 18.09 14.97
N SER A 183 -21.83 18.04 14.54
CA SER A 183 -22.29 17.11 13.50
C SER A 183 -21.56 17.37 12.18
N GLN A 184 -21.44 18.63 11.76
CA GLN A 184 -20.72 19.00 10.53
C GLN A 184 -19.22 18.63 10.58
N THR A 185 -18.56 18.81 11.73
CA THR A 185 -17.15 18.44 11.89
C THR A 185 -16.96 16.93 11.79
N LEU A 186 -17.77 16.14 12.50
CA LEU A 186 -17.72 14.66 12.42
C LEU A 186 -18.04 14.16 11.00
N GLU A 187 -18.93 14.84 10.27
CA GLU A 187 -19.25 14.49 8.88
C GLU A 187 -18.07 14.76 7.94
N LYS A 188 -17.31 15.86 8.16
CA LYS A 188 -16.09 16.17 7.40
C LYS A 188 -14.98 15.14 7.68
N GLU A 189 -14.73 14.81 8.94
CA GLU A 189 -13.75 13.77 9.33
C GLU A 189 -14.09 12.42 8.70
N ALA A 190 -15.37 12.03 8.74
CA ALA A 190 -15.84 10.79 8.11
C ALA A 190 -15.73 10.79 6.57
N LYS A 191 -15.78 11.96 5.92
CA LYS A 191 -15.53 12.09 4.47
C LYS A 191 -14.04 11.99 4.15
N GLU A 192 -13.17 12.63 4.93
CA GLU A 192 -11.72 12.55 4.75
C GLU A 192 -11.18 11.12 4.91
N CYS A 193 -11.61 10.40 5.97
CA CYS A 193 -11.20 9.01 6.19
C CYS A 193 -11.62 8.09 5.01
N ARG A 194 -12.80 8.35 4.43
CA ARG A 194 -13.29 7.62 3.25
C ARG A 194 -12.43 7.88 2.03
N LEU A 195 -12.12 9.14 1.74
CA LEU A 195 -11.25 9.52 0.62
C LEU A 195 -9.86 8.87 0.73
N ARG A 196 -9.25 8.89 1.92
CA ARG A 196 -7.95 8.24 2.16
C ARG A 196 -8.00 6.73 1.93
N THR A 197 -9.10 6.09 2.33
CA THR A 197 -9.31 4.65 2.09
C THR A 197 -9.42 4.35 0.59
N GLU A 198 -10.16 5.17 -0.16
CA GLU A 198 -10.31 5.05 -1.61
C GLU A 198 -8.98 5.26 -2.35
N GLU A 199 -8.17 6.24 -1.93
CA GLU A 199 -6.83 6.48 -2.49
C GLU A 199 -5.89 5.29 -2.25
N CYS A 200 -5.83 4.77 -1.03
CA CYS A 200 -5.02 3.58 -0.72
C CYS A 200 -5.49 2.37 -1.54
N GLN A 201 -6.81 2.20 -1.70
CA GLN A 201 -7.38 1.12 -2.50
C GLN A 201 -7.04 1.26 -3.99
N LEU A 202 -7.06 2.48 -4.55
CA LEU A 202 -6.68 2.73 -5.93
C LEU A 202 -5.18 2.47 -6.16
N GLN A 203 -4.33 2.89 -5.22
CA GLN A 203 -2.88 2.62 -5.28
C GLN A 203 -2.57 1.12 -5.21
N LEU A 204 -3.26 0.38 -4.33
CA LEU A 204 -3.17 -1.08 -4.26
C LEU A 204 -3.58 -1.73 -5.58
N LYS A 205 -4.69 -1.30 -6.17
CA LYS A 205 -5.18 -1.83 -7.44
C LYS A 205 -4.16 -1.60 -8.56
N ASN A 206 -3.62 -0.39 -8.68
CA ASN A 206 -2.62 -0.07 -9.70
C ASN A 206 -1.32 -0.88 -9.52
N LEU A 207 -0.85 -1.04 -8.28
CA LEU A 207 0.33 -1.89 -8.01
C LEU A 207 0.06 -3.36 -8.30
N HIS A 208 -1.15 -3.84 -8.01
CA HIS A 208 -1.53 -5.21 -8.31
C HIS A 208 -1.62 -5.47 -9.82
N GLU A 209 -2.18 -4.53 -10.59
CA GLU A 209 -2.23 -4.59 -12.05
C GLU A 209 -0.82 -4.55 -12.66
N ASP A 210 0.07 -3.65 -12.20
CA ASP A 210 1.47 -3.58 -12.66
C ASP A 210 2.24 -4.88 -12.36
N LEU A 211 2.11 -5.40 -11.14
CA LEU A 211 2.79 -6.64 -10.77
C LEU A 211 2.23 -7.86 -11.48
N SER A 212 0.92 -7.91 -11.70
CA SER A 212 0.29 -8.98 -12.47
C SER A 212 0.77 -8.95 -13.92
N GLY A 213 0.84 -7.77 -14.54
CA GLY A 213 1.40 -7.60 -15.88
C GLY A 213 2.87 -8.03 -15.97
N ARG A 214 3.69 -7.62 -15.00
CA ARG A 214 5.12 -8.03 -14.93
C ARG A 214 5.30 -9.52 -14.64
N LEU A 215 4.39 -10.12 -13.86
CA LEU A 215 4.38 -11.56 -13.59
C LEU A 215 4.00 -12.33 -14.85
N GLU A 216 2.95 -11.92 -15.56
CA GLU A 216 2.55 -12.51 -16.84
C GLU A 216 3.66 -12.37 -17.90
N GLU A 217 4.29 -11.21 -18.00
CA GLU A 217 5.44 -11.00 -18.90
C GLU A 217 6.60 -11.93 -18.52
N SER A 218 6.91 -12.05 -17.22
CA SER A 218 7.97 -12.94 -16.74
C SER A 218 7.62 -14.41 -16.95
N LEU A 219 6.36 -14.81 -16.73
CA LEU A 219 5.87 -16.17 -16.97
C LEU A 219 5.87 -16.50 -18.46
N SER A 220 5.52 -15.55 -19.32
CA SER A 220 5.62 -15.66 -20.77
C SER A 220 7.08 -15.86 -21.20
N ILE A 221 8.01 -15.04 -20.68
CA ILE A 221 9.45 -15.19 -20.93
C ILE A 221 9.97 -16.53 -20.41
N ILE A 222 9.55 -16.99 -19.23
CA ILE A 222 9.95 -18.29 -18.68
C ILE A 222 9.39 -19.42 -19.53
N SER A 223 8.12 -19.37 -19.90
CA SER A 223 7.46 -20.37 -20.74
C SER A 223 8.07 -20.44 -22.14
N GLU A 224 8.48 -19.30 -22.71
CA GLU A 224 9.04 -19.21 -24.06
C GLU A 224 10.56 -19.46 -24.08
N LYS A 225 11.29 -19.08 -23.01
CA LYS A 225 12.77 -19.08 -22.97
C LYS A 225 13.39 -20.05 -21.97
N VAL A 226 12.62 -20.70 -21.10
CA VAL A 226 13.09 -21.71 -20.12
C VAL A 226 12.25 -22.99 -20.23
N PRO A 227 12.54 -23.88 -21.19
CA PRO A 227 11.83 -25.15 -21.35
C PRO A 227 12.23 -26.23 -20.33
N PHE A 228 13.19 -25.98 -19.44
CA PHE A 228 13.86 -27.04 -18.68
C PHE A 228 13.79 -26.80 -17.17
N ASN A 229 12.82 -27.43 -16.50
CA ASN A 229 12.78 -27.58 -15.04
C ASN A 229 12.77 -29.07 -14.71
N ASP A 230 13.95 -29.69 -14.69
CA ASP A 230 14.12 -31.14 -14.57
C ASP A 230 14.27 -31.56 -13.10
N THR A 231 13.17 -31.44 -12.34
CA THR A 231 13.08 -31.91 -10.95
C THR A 231 12.97 -33.44 -10.83
N LYS A 232 12.97 -34.17 -11.96
CA LYS A 232 12.82 -35.63 -11.98
C LYS A 232 14.14 -36.37 -11.75
N TYR A 233 15.29 -35.74 -11.99
CA TYR A 233 16.61 -36.36 -11.87
C TYR A 233 17.55 -35.53 -10.98
N SER A 234 17.89 -36.07 -9.80
CA SER A 234 18.76 -35.44 -8.79
C SER A 234 20.13 -34.96 -9.31
N GLN A 235 20.59 -35.55 -10.40
CA GLN A 235 21.86 -35.24 -11.07
C GLN A 235 21.88 -33.86 -11.75
N TYR A 236 20.73 -33.30 -12.13
CA TYR A 236 20.66 -31.95 -12.71
C TYR A 236 20.62 -30.84 -11.67
N ASN A 237 20.35 -31.17 -10.39
CA ASN A 237 20.47 -30.21 -9.28
C ASN A 237 21.91 -29.76 -9.03
N ALA A 238 22.91 -30.49 -9.55
CA ALA A 238 24.31 -30.12 -9.50
C ALA A 238 24.68 -28.97 -10.45
N LEU A 239 23.79 -28.59 -11.38
CA LEU A 239 23.94 -27.44 -12.28
C LEU A 239 23.50 -26.11 -11.63
N ASN A 240 23.00 -26.15 -10.40
CA ASN A 240 22.61 -24.96 -9.66
C ASN A 240 23.85 -24.17 -9.20
N VAL A 241 23.79 -22.84 -9.31
CA VAL A 241 24.93 -21.95 -8.98
C VAL A 241 25.23 -22.01 -7.47
N PRO A 242 26.49 -22.23 -7.04
CA PRO A 242 26.86 -22.15 -5.63
C PRO A 242 26.70 -20.73 -5.08
N LEU A 243 26.23 -20.64 -3.83
CA LEU A 243 25.95 -19.38 -3.15
C LEU A 243 27.24 -18.58 -2.87
N HIS A 244 27.15 -17.25 -2.97
CA HIS A 244 28.22 -16.30 -2.65
C HIS A 244 28.79 -16.56 -1.23
N ASN A 245 29.99 -17.14 -1.16
CA ASN A 245 30.67 -17.46 0.10
C ASN A 245 31.99 -16.68 0.21
N ARG A 246 31.89 -15.51 0.85
CA ARG A 246 33.00 -14.55 1.06
C ARG A 246 34.24 -15.19 1.70
N ARG A 247 34.07 -16.17 2.59
CA ARG A 247 35.17 -16.85 3.28
C ARG A 247 36.05 -17.66 2.33
N HIS A 248 35.44 -18.26 1.31
CA HIS A 248 36.17 -19.05 0.32
C HIS A 248 36.96 -18.15 -0.65
N GLN A 249 36.41 -17.00 -1.01
CA GLN A 249 37.06 -16.03 -1.90
C GLN A 249 38.33 -15.43 -1.29
N LEU A 250 38.28 -15.05 0.00
CA LEU A 250 39.45 -14.52 0.71
C LEU A 250 40.59 -15.55 0.74
N LYS A 251 40.28 -16.80 1.08
CA LYS A 251 41.27 -17.88 1.09
C LYS A 251 41.91 -18.13 -0.28
N MET A 252 41.16 -17.99 -1.36
CA MET A 252 41.69 -18.15 -2.73
C MET A 252 42.66 -17.03 -3.11
N ARG A 253 42.36 -15.79 -2.72
CA ARG A 253 43.25 -14.65 -2.94
C ARG A 253 44.56 -14.81 -2.15
N ASP A 254 44.49 -15.28 -0.91
CA ASP A 254 45.68 -15.55 -0.08
C ASP A 254 46.61 -16.58 -0.73
N ILE A 255 46.04 -17.68 -1.27
CA ILE A 255 46.81 -18.74 -1.95
C ILE A 255 47.43 -18.21 -3.25
N ALA A 256 46.69 -17.42 -4.03
CA ALA A 256 47.22 -16.82 -5.26
C ALA A 256 48.38 -15.86 -4.97
N GLY A 257 48.33 -15.12 -3.86
CA GLY A 257 49.41 -14.26 -3.41
C GLY A 257 50.68 -15.03 -3.02
N GLN A 258 50.53 -16.18 -2.35
CA GLN A 258 51.65 -17.07 -2.06
C GLN A 258 52.29 -17.64 -3.34
N ALA A 259 51.45 -18.05 -4.30
CA ALA A 259 51.92 -18.56 -5.58
C ALA A 259 52.67 -17.48 -6.39
N LEU A 260 52.21 -16.22 -6.35
CA LEU A 260 52.93 -15.10 -6.96
C LEU A 260 54.33 -14.94 -6.37
N ALA A 261 54.46 -14.92 -5.04
CA ALA A 261 55.77 -14.80 -4.38
C ALA A 261 56.74 -15.91 -4.81
N PHE A 262 56.28 -17.16 -4.88
CA PHE A 262 57.11 -18.28 -5.34
C PHE A 262 57.56 -18.14 -6.81
N VAL A 263 56.70 -17.60 -7.68
CA VAL A 263 57.07 -17.36 -9.08
C VAL A 263 58.12 -16.24 -9.19
N GLN A 264 58.04 -15.20 -8.37
CA GLN A 264 59.03 -14.11 -8.33
C GLN A 264 60.41 -14.61 -7.87
N ASP A 265 60.44 -15.43 -6.82
CA ASP A 265 61.67 -16.07 -6.34
C ASP A 265 62.28 -16.97 -7.41
N LEU A 266 61.44 -17.76 -8.09
CA LEU A 266 61.86 -18.65 -9.18
C LEU A 266 62.42 -17.87 -10.37
N VAL A 267 61.75 -16.81 -10.81
CA VAL A 267 62.18 -15.95 -11.92
C VAL A 267 63.54 -15.33 -11.61
N THR A 268 63.73 -14.82 -10.39
CA THR A 268 65.01 -14.26 -9.94
C THR A 268 66.12 -15.30 -9.97
N ALA A 269 65.85 -16.51 -9.43
CA ALA A 269 66.83 -17.60 -9.42
C ALA A 269 67.21 -18.06 -10.84
N LEU A 270 66.23 -18.14 -11.75
CA LEU A 270 66.44 -18.54 -13.14
C LEU A 270 67.26 -17.51 -13.92
N LEU A 271 66.96 -16.21 -13.77
CA LEU A 271 67.74 -15.14 -14.38
C LEU A 271 69.21 -15.21 -13.94
N ASN A 272 69.44 -15.32 -12.63
CA ASN A 272 70.79 -15.44 -12.07
C ASN A 272 71.52 -16.69 -12.59
N PHE A 273 70.84 -17.84 -12.61
CA PHE A 273 71.41 -19.08 -13.12
C PHE A 273 71.88 -18.95 -14.57
N HIS A 274 71.02 -18.43 -15.46
CA HIS A 274 71.36 -18.27 -16.88
C HIS A 274 72.49 -17.24 -17.08
N THR A 275 72.43 -16.10 -16.39
CA THR A 275 73.47 -15.05 -16.46
C THR A 275 74.82 -15.53 -15.92
N TYR A 276 74.87 -16.23 -14.79
CA TYR A 276 76.14 -16.76 -14.27
C TYR A 276 76.67 -17.92 -15.11
N THR A 277 75.79 -18.72 -15.72
CA THR A 277 76.20 -19.74 -16.68
C THR A 277 76.83 -19.11 -17.92
N GLU A 278 76.26 -18.02 -18.44
CA GLU A 278 76.81 -17.23 -19.54
C GLU A 278 78.21 -16.68 -19.19
N GLN A 279 78.35 -16.02 -18.03
CA GLN A 279 79.63 -15.46 -17.56
C GLN A 279 80.69 -16.54 -17.42
N ARG A 280 80.33 -17.71 -16.87
CA ARG A 280 81.25 -18.85 -16.72
C ARG A 280 81.78 -19.34 -18.07
N ILE A 281 80.94 -19.41 -19.10
CA ILE A 281 81.34 -19.84 -20.44
C ILE A 281 82.33 -18.87 -21.08
N GLN A 282 82.23 -17.58 -20.76
CA GLN A 282 83.12 -16.54 -21.26
C GLN A 282 84.45 -16.46 -20.49
N ILE A 283 84.42 -16.68 -19.16
CA ILE A 283 85.61 -16.58 -18.29
C ILE A 283 86.51 -17.82 -18.37
N PHE A 284 85.92 -19.02 -18.44
CA PHE A 284 86.67 -20.29 -18.34
C PHE A 284 87.82 -20.44 -19.36
N PRO A 285 87.67 -20.07 -20.66
CA PRO A 285 88.76 -20.18 -21.63
C PRO A 285 89.93 -19.23 -21.33
N VAL A 286 89.63 -18.00 -20.89
CA VAL A 286 90.62 -16.96 -20.56
C VAL A 286 91.51 -17.38 -19.38
N ASP A 287 90.93 -18.00 -18.35
CA ASP A 287 91.68 -18.43 -17.16
C ASP A 287 92.40 -19.78 -17.34
N SER A 288 92.05 -20.56 -18.37
CA SER A 288 92.60 -21.91 -18.61
C SER A 288 93.74 -21.97 -19.66
N ALA A 289 94.33 -20.82 -20.03
CA ALA A 289 95.33 -20.67 -21.10
C ALA A 289 94.84 -21.10 -22.51
N ILE A 290 93.53 -21.12 -22.73
CA ILE A 290 92.89 -21.39 -24.04
C ILE A 290 92.28 -20.05 -24.51
N ASP A 291 93.05 -19.23 -25.21
CA ASP A 291 92.70 -17.84 -25.55
C ASP A 291 91.44 -17.65 -26.44
N THR A 292 90.78 -18.73 -26.88
CA THR A 292 89.60 -18.64 -27.78
C THR A 292 88.42 -19.48 -27.32
N ILE A 293 87.24 -18.84 -27.19
CA ILE A 293 85.96 -19.50 -26.90
C ILE A 293 85.54 -20.31 -28.15
N SER A 294 85.18 -21.58 -27.96
CA SER A 294 84.67 -22.43 -29.06
C SER A 294 83.42 -21.83 -29.73
N PRO A 295 83.24 -21.95 -31.06
CA PRO A 295 82.06 -21.45 -31.76
C PRO A 295 80.73 -21.97 -31.18
N LEU A 296 80.73 -23.19 -30.63
CA LEU A 296 79.57 -23.78 -29.96
C LEU A 296 79.23 -23.02 -28.66
N ASN A 297 80.24 -22.72 -27.86
CA ASN A 297 80.11 -21.99 -26.60
C ASN A 297 79.76 -20.52 -26.83
N GLN A 298 80.24 -19.93 -27.91
CA GLN A 298 79.85 -18.58 -28.31
C GLN A 298 78.35 -18.52 -28.66
N LYS A 299 77.84 -19.52 -29.40
CA LYS A 299 76.41 -19.63 -29.73
C LYS A 299 75.55 -19.94 -28.50
N PHE A 300 76.03 -20.77 -27.58
CA PHE A 300 75.35 -21.04 -26.31
C PHE A 300 75.28 -19.79 -25.41
N SER A 301 76.38 -19.04 -25.31
CA SER A 301 76.41 -17.76 -24.60
C SER A 301 75.43 -16.75 -25.19
N GLN A 302 75.30 -16.67 -26.52
CA GLN A 302 74.31 -15.80 -27.17
C GLN A 302 72.87 -16.19 -26.79
N TYR A 303 72.53 -17.48 -26.77
CA TYR A 303 71.20 -17.91 -26.35
C TYR A 303 70.94 -17.73 -24.86
N LEU A 304 71.95 -17.87 -24.00
CA LEU A 304 71.82 -17.56 -22.59
C LEU A 304 71.64 -16.06 -22.37
N HIS A 305 72.25 -15.19 -23.17
CA HIS A 305 72.04 -13.74 -23.09
C HIS A 305 70.57 -13.34 -23.31
N GLU A 306 69.86 -14.07 -24.18
CA GLU A 306 68.44 -13.86 -24.49
C GLU A 306 67.48 -14.28 -23.35
N ASN A 307 67.96 -14.92 -22.27
CA ASN A 307 67.14 -15.58 -21.25
C ASN A 307 66.06 -14.67 -20.62
N ALA A 308 66.38 -13.39 -20.41
CA ALA A 308 65.49 -12.47 -19.71
C ALA A 308 64.16 -12.26 -20.44
N SER A 309 64.17 -12.36 -21.77
CA SER A 309 62.97 -12.22 -22.61
C SER A 309 61.96 -13.37 -22.44
N TYR A 310 62.40 -14.52 -21.91
CA TYR A 310 61.56 -15.70 -21.68
C TYR A 310 61.19 -15.89 -20.21
N VAL A 311 62.06 -15.47 -19.29
CA VAL A 311 61.87 -15.68 -17.85
C VAL A 311 61.02 -14.57 -17.22
N ARG A 312 61.24 -13.28 -17.56
CA ARG A 312 60.49 -12.16 -16.97
C ARG A 312 58.98 -12.18 -17.25
N PRO A 313 58.50 -12.58 -18.45
CA PRO A 313 57.06 -12.67 -18.71
C PRO A 313 56.31 -13.66 -17.79
N LEU A 314 57.00 -14.61 -17.15
CA LEU A 314 56.38 -15.52 -16.17
C LEU A 314 55.92 -14.76 -14.93
N GLU A 315 56.76 -13.87 -14.41
CA GLU A 315 56.43 -13.02 -13.27
C GLU A 315 55.29 -12.07 -13.63
N GLU A 316 55.37 -11.38 -14.77
CA GLU A 316 54.34 -10.45 -15.23
C GLU A 316 52.98 -11.16 -15.46
N GLY A 317 53.00 -12.37 -16.03
CA GLY A 317 51.80 -13.18 -16.24
C GLY A 317 51.14 -13.63 -14.93
N MET A 318 51.94 -14.00 -13.92
CA MET A 318 51.43 -14.41 -12.62
C MET A 318 50.92 -13.21 -11.81
N LEU A 319 51.59 -12.06 -11.92
CA LEU A 319 51.15 -10.81 -11.28
C LEU A 319 49.79 -10.37 -11.82
N HIS A 320 49.61 -10.38 -13.14
CA HIS A 320 48.31 -10.09 -13.76
C HIS A 320 47.21 -11.07 -13.38
N LEU A 321 47.56 -12.36 -13.20
CA LEU A 321 46.61 -13.36 -12.71
C LEU A 321 46.19 -13.03 -11.27
N PHE A 322 47.13 -12.71 -10.39
CA PHE A 322 46.86 -12.35 -8.99
C PHE A 322 46.00 -11.09 -8.87
N GLU A 323 46.33 -10.03 -9.62
CA GLU A 323 45.56 -8.77 -9.62
C GLU A 323 44.12 -8.96 -10.10
N SER A 324 43.89 -9.90 -11.02
CA SER A 324 42.54 -10.23 -11.53
C SER A 324 41.63 -10.90 -10.49
N ILE A 325 42.18 -11.38 -9.36
CA ILE A 325 41.44 -12.06 -8.29
C ILE A 325 41.03 -11.02 -7.23
N THR A 326 39.88 -10.37 -7.40
CA THR A 326 39.28 -9.39 -6.47
C THR A 326 38.07 -9.99 -5.72
N GLU A 327 37.53 -9.29 -4.70
CA GLU A 327 36.37 -9.76 -3.91
C GLU A 327 35.17 -10.17 -4.79
N ASP A 328 34.98 -9.49 -5.93
CA ASP A 328 33.86 -9.73 -6.85
C ASP A 328 34.21 -10.61 -8.07
N THR A 329 35.51 -10.78 -8.40
CA THR A 329 35.95 -11.38 -9.68
C THR A 329 36.47 -12.81 -9.58
N VAL A 330 36.58 -13.42 -8.39
CA VAL A 330 37.02 -14.84 -8.23
C VAL A 330 36.15 -15.83 -9.03
N THR A 331 34.97 -15.41 -9.50
CA THR A 331 33.99 -16.24 -10.23
C THR A 331 33.88 -15.92 -11.73
N VAL A 332 34.77 -15.10 -12.29
CA VAL A 332 34.69 -14.57 -13.67
C VAL A 332 35.66 -15.31 -14.60
N LEU A 333 35.23 -15.56 -15.85
CA LEU A 333 36.03 -16.13 -16.95
C LEU A 333 37.35 -15.36 -17.22
N GLU A 334 37.43 -14.14 -16.74
CA GLU A 334 38.54 -13.20 -16.88
C GLU A 334 39.81 -13.71 -16.20
N THR A 335 39.70 -14.31 -15.01
CA THR A 335 40.83 -14.96 -14.32
C THR A 335 41.36 -16.17 -15.12
N THR A 336 40.48 -16.93 -15.78
CA THR A 336 40.87 -18.05 -16.66
C THR A 336 41.60 -17.58 -17.91
N VAL A 337 41.18 -16.45 -18.48
CA VAL A 337 41.89 -15.82 -19.62
C VAL A 337 43.30 -15.40 -19.19
N LYS A 338 43.46 -14.82 -17.99
CA LYS A 338 44.79 -14.45 -17.46
C LYS A 338 45.64 -15.68 -17.12
N LEU A 339 45.03 -16.76 -16.63
CA LEU A 339 45.72 -18.03 -16.38
C LEU A 339 46.23 -18.64 -17.68
N LYS A 340 45.45 -18.54 -18.76
CA LYS A 340 45.88 -18.96 -20.10
C LYS A 340 47.12 -18.17 -20.54
N THR A 341 47.15 -16.85 -20.35
CA THR A 341 48.31 -16.01 -20.66
C THR A 341 49.56 -16.44 -19.88
N PHE A 342 49.44 -16.69 -18.57
CA PHE A 342 50.56 -17.21 -17.78
C PHE A 342 51.03 -18.60 -18.28
N SER A 343 50.10 -19.49 -18.61
CA SER A 343 50.42 -20.81 -19.18
C SER A 343 51.14 -20.71 -20.52
N GLU A 344 50.81 -19.72 -21.36
CA GLU A 344 51.48 -19.46 -22.63
C GLU A 344 52.93 -18.99 -22.40
N HIS A 345 53.16 -18.08 -21.43
CA HIS A 345 54.51 -17.67 -21.04
C HIS A 345 55.33 -18.85 -20.49
N LEU A 346 54.73 -19.70 -19.64
CA LEU A 346 55.39 -20.90 -19.12
C LEU A 346 55.77 -21.87 -20.25
N THR A 347 54.87 -22.03 -21.21
CA THR A 347 55.14 -22.86 -22.40
C THR A 347 56.28 -22.28 -23.23
N SER A 348 56.32 -20.96 -23.42
CA SER A 348 57.41 -20.26 -24.10
C SER A 348 58.76 -20.48 -23.42
N TYR A 349 58.81 -20.38 -22.08
CA TYR A 349 60.03 -20.65 -21.32
C TYR A 349 60.49 -22.11 -21.42
N ILE A 350 59.56 -23.07 -21.35
CA ILE A 350 59.88 -24.50 -21.55
C ILE A 350 60.45 -24.74 -22.95
N CYS A 351 59.90 -24.09 -23.99
CA CYS A 351 60.45 -24.15 -25.35
C CYS A 351 61.86 -23.54 -25.43
N PHE A 352 62.12 -22.42 -24.74
CA PHE A 352 63.47 -21.86 -24.63
C PHE A 352 64.45 -22.84 -23.96
N LEU A 353 64.05 -23.48 -22.85
CA LEU A 353 64.86 -24.50 -22.18
C LEU A 353 65.19 -25.66 -23.12
N ARG A 354 64.22 -26.16 -23.89
CA ARG A 354 64.45 -27.19 -24.92
C ARG A 354 65.40 -26.73 -26.03
N LYS A 355 65.40 -25.45 -26.39
CA LYS A 355 66.32 -24.87 -27.40
C LYS A 355 67.77 -24.85 -26.92
N ILE A 356 68.01 -24.58 -25.62
CA ILE A 356 69.36 -24.53 -25.05
C ILE A 356 69.86 -25.90 -24.56
N LEU A 357 68.95 -26.85 -24.30
CA LEU A 357 69.25 -28.20 -23.81
C LEU A 357 70.31 -28.96 -24.63
N PRO A 358 70.35 -28.91 -25.99
CA PRO A 358 71.39 -29.59 -26.78
C PRO A 358 72.80 -29.04 -26.58
N TYR A 359 72.92 -27.78 -26.12
CA TYR A 359 74.20 -27.18 -25.75
C TYR A 359 74.64 -27.61 -24.34
N GLN A 360 73.71 -28.12 -23.53
CA GLN A 360 73.94 -28.65 -22.17
C GLN A 360 74.13 -30.17 -22.15
N LEU A 361 73.56 -30.91 -23.12
CA LEU A 361 73.57 -32.37 -23.18
C LEU A 361 73.91 -32.86 -24.58
N LYS A 362 75.06 -33.52 -24.74
CA LYS A 362 75.41 -34.30 -25.93
C LYS A 362 74.88 -35.73 -25.77
N THR A 363 73.57 -35.93 -25.92
CA THR A 363 72.92 -37.24 -26.14
C THR A 363 71.50 -37.06 -26.69
N GLU A 364 71.21 -37.77 -27.77
CA GLU A 364 70.00 -37.79 -28.62
C GLU A 364 68.74 -38.39 -27.95
N PRO A 365 67.54 -38.24 -28.57
CA PRO A 365 66.25 -38.03 -27.93
C PRO A 365 65.35 -39.27 -27.95
N ASP A 366 64.22 -39.22 -27.22
CA ASP A 366 63.06 -40.00 -27.66
C ASP A 366 61.69 -39.35 -27.36
N GLY A 367 60.81 -39.56 -28.34
CA GLY A 367 59.36 -39.44 -28.46
C GLY A 367 58.51 -38.46 -27.63
N LEU A 368 57.62 -37.71 -28.31
CA LEU A 368 56.29 -37.41 -27.74
C LEU A 368 55.21 -37.15 -28.79
N LEU A 369 54.14 -37.96 -28.73
CA LEU A 369 52.82 -37.66 -29.28
C LEU A 369 51.78 -37.61 -28.14
N ARG A 370 51.13 -36.44 -28.06
CA ARG A 370 49.75 -36.10 -27.68
C ARG A 370 48.93 -37.06 -26.77
N THR A 371 48.37 -36.44 -25.72
CA THR A 371 47.08 -36.64 -25.00
C THR A 371 47.17 -37.05 -23.52
N ASN A 372 46.18 -36.57 -22.76
CA ASN A 372 45.98 -36.65 -21.31
C ASN A 372 46.76 -35.63 -20.45
N TYR A 373 46.08 -34.56 -20.00
CA TYR A 373 46.61 -33.56 -19.05
C TYR A 373 47.07 -34.17 -17.72
N SER A 374 46.45 -35.24 -17.23
CA SER A 374 46.92 -35.99 -16.05
C SER A 374 48.24 -36.72 -16.33
N SER A 375 48.44 -37.28 -17.53
CA SER A 375 49.74 -37.83 -17.95
C SER A 375 50.80 -36.73 -18.06
N VAL A 376 50.45 -35.58 -18.62
CA VAL A 376 51.35 -34.40 -18.71
C VAL A 376 51.74 -33.89 -17.33
N LEU A 377 50.78 -33.72 -16.42
CA LEU A 377 51.06 -33.25 -15.06
C LEU A 377 51.89 -34.28 -14.28
N THR A 378 51.59 -35.58 -14.41
CA THR A 378 52.40 -36.64 -13.80
C THR A 378 53.83 -36.66 -14.35
N ASN A 379 53.99 -36.47 -15.66
CA ASN A 379 55.30 -36.36 -16.32
C ASN A 379 56.04 -35.09 -15.90
N VAL A 380 55.34 -33.98 -15.65
CA VAL A 380 55.92 -32.75 -15.09
C VAL A 380 56.42 -33.01 -13.67
N GLY A 381 55.64 -33.69 -12.83
CA GLY A 381 56.07 -34.10 -11.49
C GLY A 381 57.31 -34.99 -11.53
N ALA A 382 57.31 -36.00 -12.41
CA ALA A 382 58.47 -36.89 -12.62
C ALA A 382 59.70 -36.13 -13.15
N ALA A 383 59.52 -35.19 -14.08
CA ALA A 383 60.59 -34.35 -14.60
C ALA A 383 61.15 -33.39 -13.54
N LEU A 384 60.30 -32.84 -12.65
CA LEU A 384 60.73 -32.00 -11.54
C LEU A 384 61.55 -32.79 -10.50
N HIS A 385 61.13 -34.01 -10.19
CA HIS A 385 61.92 -34.92 -9.34
C HIS A 385 63.25 -35.32 -10.00
N GLY A 386 63.22 -35.67 -11.29
CA GLY A 386 64.45 -35.94 -12.04
C GLY A 386 65.40 -34.73 -12.10
N PHE A 387 64.86 -33.51 -12.25
CA PHE A 387 65.65 -32.28 -12.19
C PHE A 387 66.27 -32.06 -10.81
N HIS A 388 65.51 -32.28 -9.73
CA HIS A 388 66.03 -32.24 -8.37
C HIS A 388 67.20 -33.22 -8.16
N ASP A 389 67.05 -34.45 -8.63
CA ASP A 389 68.07 -35.48 -8.44
C ASP A 389 69.35 -35.18 -9.24
N VAL A 390 69.21 -34.72 -10.49
CA VAL A 390 70.34 -34.25 -11.30
C VAL A 390 71.03 -33.06 -10.64
N MET A 391 70.27 -32.09 -10.13
CA MET A 391 70.84 -30.92 -9.43
C MET A 391 71.58 -31.32 -8.14
N LYS A 392 71.05 -32.31 -7.41
CA LYS A 392 71.69 -32.88 -6.23
C LYS A 392 73.02 -33.56 -6.57
N ASP A 393 73.06 -34.33 -7.66
CA ASP A 393 74.30 -34.96 -8.14
C ASP A 393 75.31 -33.93 -8.63
N ILE A 394 74.86 -32.90 -9.37
CA ILE A 394 75.69 -31.77 -9.78
C ILE A 394 76.25 -31.04 -8.55
N SER A 395 75.44 -30.79 -7.53
CA SER A 395 75.87 -30.18 -6.27
C SER A 395 76.99 -30.98 -5.60
N LYS A 396 76.81 -32.31 -5.51
CA LYS A 396 77.78 -33.23 -4.93
C LYS A 396 79.09 -33.24 -5.72
N HIS A 397 79.04 -33.40 -7.04
CA HIS A 397 80.23 -33.45 -7.88
C HIS A 397 80.95 -32.10 -7.97
N TYR A 398 80.21 -31.00 -8.02
CA TYR A 398 80.81 -29.66 -8.01
C TYR A 398 81.47 -29.35 -6.68
N SER A 399 80.87 -29.73 -5.55
CA SER A 399 81.48 -29.57 -4.23
C SER A 399 82.81 -30.32 -4.11
N GLN A 400 82.85 -31.58 -4.58
CA GLN A 400 84.08 -32.37 -4.62
C GLN A 400 85.14 -31.72 -5.52
N LYS A 401 84.74 -31.27 -6.71
CA LYS A 401 85.65 -30.60 -7.66
C LYS A 401 86.19 -29.28 -7.13
N ALA A 402 85.33 -28.44 -6.56
CA ALA A 402 85.72 -27.17 -5.95
C ALA A 402 86.73 -27.38 -4.81
N THR A 403 86.56 -28.43 -4.00
CA THR A 403 87.50 -28.78 -2.93
C THR A 403 88.89 -29.10 -3.49
N ILE A 404 88.97 -29.94 -4.53
CA ILE A 404 90.23 -30.27 -5.21
C ILE A 404 90.87 -29.03 -5.85
N GLU A 405 90.07 -28.16 -6.47
CA GLU A 405 90.56 -26.93 -7.09
C GLU A 405 91.05 -25.91 -6.05
N HIS A 406 90.45 -25.85 -4.86
CA HIS A 406 90.90 -24.98 -3.77
C HIS A 406 92.23 -25.45 -3.15
N GLU A 407 92.54 -26.75 -3.24
CA GLU A 407 93.79 -27.34 -2.76
C GLU A 407 94.98 -27.09 -3.71
N LEU A 408 94.75 -26.54 -4.91
CA LEU A 408 95.82 -26.23 -5.86
C LEU A 408 96.61 -24.97 -5.45
N PRO A 409 97.96 -24.99 -5.46
CA PRO A 409 98.80 -23.83 -5.12
C PRO A 409 98.61 -22.60 -6.02
N THR A 410 97.99 -22.77 -7.18
CA THR A 410 97.74 -21.74 -8.20
C THR A 410 96.30 -21.18 -8.16
N ALA A 411 95.45 -21.63 -7.23
CA ALA A 411 94.06 -21.18 -7.15
C ALA A 411 93.97 -19.70 -6.72
N THR A 412 93.30 -18.88 -7.52
CA THR A 412 93.12 -17.45 -7.19
C THR A 412 91.93 -17.25 -6.26
N GLN A 413 91.97 -16.20 -5.43
CA GLN A 413 90.85 -15.86 -4.53
C GLN A 413 89.53 -15.62 -5.28
N LYS A 414 89.62 -15.10 -6.52
CA LYS A 414 88.47 -14.89 -7.39
C LYS A 414 87.83 -16.22 -7.82
N LEU A 415 88.65 -17.23 -8.14
CA LEU A 415 88.18 -18.58 -8.46
C LEU A 415 87.49 -19.22 -7.26
N ILE A 416 88.09 -19.15 -6.07
CA ILE A 416 87.53 -19.70 -4.83
C ILE A 416 86.17 -19.06 -4.52
N THR A 417 86.11 -17.73 -4.51
CA THR A 417 84.86 -16.99 -4.25
C THR A 417 83.78 -17.29 -5.30
N THR A 418 84.17 -17.49 -6.57
CA THR A 418 83.24 -17.86 -7.65
C THR A 418 82.73 -19.28 -7.45
N ASN A 419 83.59 -20.22 -7.05
CA ASN A 419 83.21 -21.59 -6.73
C ASN A 419 82.22 -21.65 -5.56
N ASP A 420 82.43 -20.85 -4.52
CA ASP A 420 81.51 -20.76 -3.37
C ASP A 420 80.15 -20.18 -3.75
N CYS A 421 80.13 -19.13 -4.57
CA CYS A 421 78.88 -18.55 -5.10
C CYS A 421 78.11 -19.54 -5.99
N ILE A 422 78.83 -20.29 -6.85
CA ILE A 422 78.23 -21.34 -7.69
C ILE A 422 77.69 -22.47 -6.81
N LEU A 423 78.45 -22.93 -5.83
CA LEU A 423 78.03 -24.00 -4.94
C LEU A 423 76.79 -23.59 -4.13
N SER A 424 76.77 -22.37 -3.59
CA SER A 424 75.60 -21.80 -2.90
C SER A 424 74.38 -21.72 -3.82
N SER A 425 74.58 -21.32 -5.08
CA SER A 425 73.51 -21.23 -6.08
C SER A 425 72.97 -22.61 -6.48
N VAL A 426 73.85 -23.60 -6.64
CA VAL A 426 73.50 -24.98 -6.99
C VAL A 426 72.78 -25.67 -5.81
N VAL A 427 73.20 -25.42 -4.57
CA VAL A 427 72.51 -25.91 -3.37
C VAL A 427 71.13 -25.27 -3.23
N ALA A 428 71.03 -23.95 -3.44
CA ALA A 428 69.74 -23.25 -3.43
C ALA A 428 68.80 -23.77 -4.52
N LEU A 429 69.31 -24.02 -5.73
CA LEU A 429 68.55 -24.59 -6.85
C LEU A 429 68.12 -26.03 -6.57
N THR A 430 68.97 -26.84 -5.96
CA THR A 430 68.63 -28.19 -5.51
C THR A 430 67.50 -28.14 -4.49
N ASN A 431 67.63 -27.31 -3.45
CA ASN A 431 66.60 -27.17 -2.43
C ASN A 431 65.28 -26.61 -2.98
N GLY A 432 65.35 -25.64 -3.90
CA GLY A 432 64.20 -25.07 -4.61
C GLY A 432 63.49 -26.11 -5.48
N ALA A 433 64.24 -26.84 -6.30
CA ALA A 433 63.74 -27.94 -7.13
C ALA A 433 63.07 -29.02 -6.28
N GLY A 434 63.66 -29.39 -5.14
CA GLY A 434 63.10 -30.39 -4.23
C GLY A 434 61.80 -29.94 -3.57
N LYS A 435 61.73 -28.68 -3.15
CA LYS A 435 60.48 -28.08 -2.62
C LYS A 435 59.40 -28.00 -3.69
N ILE A 436 59.73 -27.60 -4.92
CA ILE A 436 58.78 -27.52 -6.03
C ILE A 436 58.30 -28.92 -6.42
N ALA A 437 59.20 -29.90 -6.55
CA ALA A 437 58.85 -31.27 -6.88
C ALA A 437 57.95 -31.90 -5.81
N SER A 438 58.28 -31.74 -4.52
CA SER A 438 57.46 -32.24 -3.42
C SER A 438 56.11 -31.51 -3.31
N PHE A 439 56.07 -30.19 -3.43
CA PHE A 439 54.82 -29.43 -3.47
C PHE A 439 53.94 -29.90 -4.62
N TYR A 440 54.52 -30.05 -5.82
CA TYR A 440 53.79 -30.45 -6.99
C TYR A 440 53.24 -31.87 -6.85
N SER A 441 54.07 -32.85 -6.46
CA SER A 441 53.66 -34.24 -6.24
C SER A 441 52.59 -34.37 -5.16
N ASN A 442 52.69 -33.60 -4.06
CA ASN A 442 51.68 -33.60 -3.00
C ASN A 442 50.35 -32.95 -3.40
N ASN A 443 50.34 -32.11 -4.44
CA ASN A 443 49.16 -31.38 -4.89
C ASN A 443 48.70 -31.79 -6.30
N VAL A 444 49.34 -32.77 -6.95
CA VAL A 444 49.05 -33.15 -8.35
C VAL A 444 47.62 -33.63 -8.52
N ASP A 445 47.09 -34.36 -7.53
CA ASP A 445 45.70 -34.82 -7.50
C ASP A 445 44.70 -33.67 -7.43
N TYR A 446 45.04 -32.57 -6.73
CA TYR A 446 44.23 -31.34 -6.70
C TYR A 446 44.27 -30.60 -8.05
N PHE A 447 45.44 -30.53 -8.70
CA PHE A 447 45.57 -29.94 -10.03
C PHE A 447 44.77 -30.73 -11.08
N ILE A 448 44.82 -32.06 -11.03
CA ILE A 448 44.05 -32.95 -11.90
C ILE A 448 42.53 -32.81 -11.65
N ALA A 449 42.11 -32.71 -10.39
CA ALA A 449 40.70 -32.49 -10.02
C ALA A 449 40.16 -31.13 -10.48
N SER A 450 41.00 -30.09 -10.53
CA SER A 450 40.61 -28.71 -10.92
C SER A 450 40.41 -28.49 -12.42
N LEU A 451 40.94 -29.38 -13.27
CA LEU A 451 40.78 -29.36 -14.73
C LEU A 451 39.51 -30.10 -15.21
N SER A 452 38.78 -30.70 -14.28
CA SER A 452 37.56 -31.47 -14.55
C SER A 452 36.37 -30.75 -13.91
N TYR A 453 35.63 -29.94 -14.67
CA TYR A 453 34.36 -29.39 -14.17
C TYR A 453 33.26 -30.44 -14.32
N GLY A 454 33.14 -31.29 -13.30
CA GLY A 454 32.11 -32.33 -13.13
C GLY A 454 32.06 -32.80 -11.67
N PRO A 455 31.00 -33.52 -11.23
CA PRO A 455 30.98 -34.07 -9.88
C PRO A 455 32.15 -35.03 -9.70
N LYS A 456 32.69 -35.11 -8.49
CA LYS A 456 33.93 -35.83 -8.09
C LYS A 456 34.05 -37.32 -8.51
N ALA A 457 33.11 -37.86 -9.28
CA ALA A 457 33.04 -39.25 -9.73
C ALA A 457 32.97 -39.46 -11.27
N ALA A 458 32.88 -38.42 -12.12
CA ALA A 458 32.73 -38.60 -13.57
C ALA A 458 33.92 -38.05 -14.37
N SER A 459 34.64 -38.96 -15.04
CA SER A 459 35.90 -38.75 -15.76
C SER A 459 35.73 -38.25 -17.22
N GLY A 460 34.88 -37.26 -17.47
CA GLY A 460 34.56 -36.80 -18.83
C GLY A 460 34.79 -35.31 -19.08
N PHE A 461 35.47 -34.97 -20.18
CA PHE A 461 35.75 -33.60 -20.63
C PHE A 461 34.55 -32.95 -21.34
N ILE A 462 34.22 -31.69 -21.05
CA ILE A 462 33.10 -30.94 -21.68
C ILE A 462 33.61 -30.05 -22.83
N SER A 463 32.87 -30.04 -23.95
CA SER A 463 33.18 -29.25 -25.15
C SER A 463 33.06 -27.71 -24.94
N PRO A 464 33.96 -26.89 -25.51
CA PRO A 464 33.92 -25.41 -25.43
C PRO A 464 32.59 -24.77 -25.87
N LEU A 465 31.87 -25.38 -26.80
CA LEU A 465 30.57 -24.87 -27.28
C LEU A 465 29.48 -24.96 -26.20
N SER A 466 29.59 -25.96 -25.32
CA SER A 466 28.66 -26.16 -24.21
C SER A 466 28.87 -25.11 -23.10
N ALA A 467 30.11 -24.63 -22.93
CA ALA A 467 30.45 -23.56 -22.00
C ALA A 467 29.84 -22.19 -22.42
N GLU A 468 29.84 -21.87 -23.71
CA GLU A 468 29.22 -20.64 -24.24
C GLU A 468 27.69 -20.64 -24.04
N CYS A 469 27.04 -21.79 -24.26
CA CYS A 469 25.61 -21.93 -24.09
C CYS A 469 25.19 -21.74 -22.61
N MET A 470 25.94 -22.31 -21.67
CA MET A 470 25.69 -22.13 -20.23
C MET A 470 25.86 -20.68 -19.76
N LEU A 471 26.80 -19.93 -20.37
CA LEU A 471 27.02 -18.51 -20.08
C LEU A 471 25.81 -17.63 -20.42
N GLN A 472 25.12 -17.93 -21.53
CA GLN A 472 23.89 -17.22 -21.89
C GLN A 472 22.75 -17.48 -20.90
N TYR A 473 22.58 -18.74 -20.46
CA TYR A 473 21.56 -19.08 -19.46
C TYR A 473 21.86 -18.45 -18.09
N LYS A 474 23.14 -18.32 -17.71
CA LYS A 474 23.55 -17.63 -16.47
C LYS A 474 23.20 -16.14 -16.49
N LYS A 475 23.40 -15.45 -17.63
CA LYS A 475 22.98 -14.05 -17.80
C LYS A 475 21.47 -13.89 -17.65
N LYS A 476 20.68 -14.80 -18.23
CA LYS A 476 19.22 -14.83 -18.08
C LYS A 476 18.79 -15.07 -16.62
N ALA A 477 19.43 -16.00 -15.92
CA ALA A 477 19.14 -16.28 -14.52
C ALA A 477 19.49 -15.11 -13.59
N ALA A 478 20.58 -14.39 -13.84
CA ALA A 478 20.94 -13.18 -13.09
C ALA A 478 19.91 -12.05 -13.28
N ALA A 479 19.43 -11.87 -14.52
CA ALA A 479 18.34 -10.94 -14.81
C ALA A 479 17.05 -11.33 -14.08
N TYR A 480 16.73 -12.63 -14.05
CA TYR A 480 15.58 -13.18 -13.33
C TYR A 480 15.67 -12.97 -11.80
N MET A 481 16.84 -13.17 -11.19
CA MET A 481 17.02 -12.90 -9.76
C MET A 481 16.89 -11.40 -9.42
N LYS A 482 17.31 -10.52 -10.34
CA LYS A 482 17.14 -9.07 -10.19
C LYS A 482 15.66 -8.66 -10.31
N SER A 483 14.88 -9.29 -11.18
CA SER A 483 13.44 -9.04 -11.27
C SER A 483 12.69 -9.59 -10.05
N LEU A 484 13.07 -10.75 -9.51
CA LEU A 484 12.52 -11.33 -8.28
C LEU A 484 12.68 -10.41 -7.06
N ARG A 485 13.85 -9.78 -6.86
CA ARG A 485 14.04 -8.81 -5.77
C ARG A 485 13.09 -7.60 -5.89
N LYS A 486 12.83 -7.14 -7.12
CA LYS A 486 11.85 -6.05 -7.34
C LYS A 486 10.43 -6.47 -6.97
N VAL A 487 10.06 -7.73 -7.24
CA VAL A 487 8.76 -8.30 -6.83
C VAL A 487 8.66 -8.39 -5.31
N GLN A 488 9.75 -8.76 -4.62
CA GLN A 488 9.78 -8.83 -3.17
C GLN A 488 9.57 -7.45 -2.52
N GLN A 489 10.24 -6.40 -3.04
CA GLN A 489 10.06 -5.01 -2.59
C GLN A 489 8.64 -4.49 -2.84
N SER A 490 8.02 -4.87 -3.95
CA SER A 490 6.64 -4.46 -4.24
C SER A 490 5.61 -5.20 -3.39
N LEU A 491 5.87 -6.47 -3.02
CA LEU A 491 5.04 -7.21 -2.06
C LEU A 491 5.08 -6.58 -0.66
N GLU A 492 6.26 -6.14 -0.20
CA GLU A 492 6.37 -5.37 1.05
C GLU A 492 5.59 -4.04 0.99
N LYS A 493 5.61 -3.36 -0.16
CA LYS A 493 4.84 -2.13 -0.37
C LYS A 493 3.33 -2.39 -0.35
N ILE A 494 2.87 -3.48 -0.97
CA ILE A 494 1.47 -3.91 -0.92
C ILE A 494 1.05 -4.19 0.52
N SER A 495 1.84 -4.94 1.28
CA SER A 495 1.53 -5.25 2.68
C SER A 495 1.38 -3.98 3.54
N LYS A 496 2.23 -2.96 3.34
CA LYS A 496 2.12 -1.67 4.04
C LYS A 496 0.85 -0.91 3.65
N LEU A 497 0.53 -0.85 2.36
CA LEU A 497 -0.68 -0.18 1.88
C LEU A 497 -1.96 -0.91 2.32
N GLU A 498 -1.92 -2.24 2.45
CA GLU A 498 -3.02 -3.03 3.03
C GLU A 498 -3.24 -2.68 4.50
N GLN A 499 -2.17 -2.57 5.29
CA GLN A 499 -2.25 -2.11 6.70
C GLN A 499 -2.79 -0.68 6.82
N GLU A 500 -2.33 0.24 5.97
CA GLU A 500 -2.84 1.61 5.94
C GLU A 500 -4.32 1.67 5.55
N LYS A 501 -4.74 0.88 4.55
CA LYS A 501 -6.14 0.77 4.16
C LYS A 501 -7.00 0.23 5.31
N GLU A 502 -6.56 -0.81 6.01
CA GLU A 502 -7.28 -1.35 7.17
C GLU A 502 -7.38 -0.31 8.30
N HIS A 503 -6.29 0.41 8.58
CA HIS A 503 -6.27 1.51 9.54
C HIS A 503 -7.32 2.58 9.21
N TRP A 504 -7.30 3.12 8.00
CA TRP A 504 -8.24 4.17 7.59
C TRP A 504 -9.69 3.67 7.51
N MET A 505 -9.91 2.39 7.19
CA MET A 505 -11.23 1.78 7.22
C MET A 505 -11.80 1.70 8.65
N LEU A 506 -10.96 1.31 9.62
CA LEU A 506 -11.33 1.29 11.03
C LEU A 506 -11.61 2.71 11.56
N GLU A 507 -10.79 3.70 11.19
CA GLU A 507 -11.06 5.09 11.54
C GLU A 507 -12.36 5.61 10.94
N ALA A 508 -12.66 5.29 9.67
CA ALA A 508 -13.91 5.66 9.02
C ALA A 508 -15.13 5.02 9.72
N GLN A 509 -15.02 3.76 10.15
CA GLN A 509 -16.06 3.08 10.93
C GLN A 509 -16.25 3.74 12.30
N LEU A 510 -15.17 4.05 13.01
CA LEU A 510 -15.22 4.76 14.30
C LEU A 510 -15.85 6.15 14.15
N ALA A 511 -15.48 6.91 13.11
CA ALA A 511 -16.07 8.21 12.80
C ALA A 511 -17.58 8.09 12.52
N LYS A 512 -17.99 7.07 11.75
CA LYS A 512 -19.41 6.79 11.48
C LYS A 512 -20.18 6.47 12.76
N ILE A 513 -19.65 5.60 13.63
CA ILE A 513 -20.27 5.25 14.90
C ILE A 513 -20.38 6.49 15.82
N LYS A 514 -19.37 7.35 15.85
CA LYS A 514 -19.41 8.62 16.61
C LYS A 514 -20.53 9.53 16.08
N LEU A 515 -20.66 9.65 14.76
CA LEU A 515 -21.70 10.45 14.12
C LEU A 515 -23.10 9.89 14.37
N GLU A 516 -23.31 8.57 14.26
CA GLU A 516 -24.57 7.92 14.60
C GLU A 516 -24.94 8.11 16.08
N LYS A 517 -23.98 7.96 17.00
CA LYS A 517 -24.20 8.21 18.43
C LYS A 517 -24.58 9.66 18.72
N GLU A 518 -23.95 10.62 18.06
CA GLU A 518 -24.27 12.03 18.26
C GLU A 518 -25.64 12.38 17.65
N ASN A 519 -25.98 11.84 16.47
CA ASN A 519 -27.32 11.96 15.88
C ASN A 519 -28.40 11.35 16.78
N GLN A 520 -28.11 10.21 17.41
CA GLN A 520 -29.02 9.59 18.37
C GLN A 520 -29.21 10.49 19.60
N ARG A 521 -28.15 11.09 20.14
CA ARG A 521 -28.26 12.07 21.24
C ARG A 521 -29.09 13.31 20.86
N ILE A 522 -28.93 13.80 19.62
CA ILE A 522 -29.74 14.90 19.10
C ILE A 522 -31.22 14.48 19.03
N ALA A 523 -31.50 13.28 18.52
CA ALA A 523 -32.86 12.73 18.44
C ALA A 523 -33.49 12.50 19.82
N ASP A 524 -32.72 12.01 20.79
CA ASP A 524 -33.19 11.76 22.16
C ASP A 524 -33.46 13.08 22.89
N LYS A 525 -32.62 14.11 22.72
CA LYS A 525 -32.89 15.48 23.20
C LYS A 525 -34.16 16.08 22.58
N LEU A 526 -34.43 15.82 21.29
CA LEU A 526 -35.66 16.26 20.63
C LEU A 526 -36.89 15.55 21.21
N LYS A 527 -36.81 14.25 21.46
CA LYS A 527 -37.90 13.45 22.06
C LYS A 527 -38.18 13.81 23.52
N SER A 528 -37.14 14.06 24.32
CA SER A 528 -37.31 14.51 25.71
C SER A 528 -37.97 15.88 25.79
N THR A 529 -37.70 16.75 24.81
CA THR A 529 -38.34 18.07 24.71
C THR A 529 -39.79 17.98 24.24
N SER A 530 -40.15 17.00 23.38
CA SER A 530 -41.54 16.79 22.94
C SER A 530 -42.42 16.03 23.95
N SER A 531 -41.82 15.25 24.86
CA SER A 531 -42.56 14.49 25.89
C SER A 531 -42.68 15.21 27.23
N GLY A 532 -42.01 16.36 27.42
CA GLY A 532 -41.93 17.07 28.71
C GLY A 532 -43.11 18.01 29.03
N GLN A 533 -44.12 18.10 28.17
CA GLN A 533 -45.21 19.06 28.34
C GLN A 533 -46.49 18.39 28.87
N LEU A 534 -46.39 17.65 29.98
CA LEU A 534 -47.52 17.26 30.86
C LEU A 534 -47.03 16.40 32.06
N ALA A 535 -46.20 16.96 32.95
CA ALA A 535 -46.10 16.47 34.33
C ALA A 535 -45.36 17.44 35.25
N GLY A 536 -46.11 18.05 36.18
CA GLY A 536 -45.71 18.22 37.58
C GLY A 536 -44.47 19.04 37.92
N LEU A 537 -44.72 20.24 38.43
CA LEU A 537 -43.86 20.91 39.42
C LEU A 537 -43.61 19.99 40.62
N ALA A 538 -42.35 19.64 40.91
CA ALA A 538 -41.86 19.41 42.28
C ALA A 538 -40.32 19.28 42.34
N GLN A 539 -39.73 20.16 43.16
CA GLN A 539 -38.46 20.08 43.88
C GLN A 539 -37.14 20.41 43.17
N ASP A 540 -36.71 21.64 43.42
CA ASP A 540 -35.31 22.03 43.64
C ASP A 540 -34.64 21.17 44.72
N SER A 541 -33.41 20.69 44.46
CA SER A 541 -32.31 20.81 45.41
C SER A 541 -30.95 20.49 44.77
N ALA A 542 -30.11 21.53 44.71
CA ALA A 542 -28.66 21.56 44.94
C ALA A 542 -27.76 20.45 44.36
N ALA A 543 -26.99 20.84 43.34
CA ALA A 543 -25.66 20.29 43.08
C ALA A 543 -24.61 21.06 43.92
N VAL A 544 -23.84 20.34 44.75
CA VAL A 544 -22.47 20.72 45.15
C VAL A 544 -21.66 19.44 45.37
N SER A 545 -20.63 19.22 44.55
CA SER A 545 -19.37 18.61 44.99
C SER A 545 -18.29 18.71 43.90
N ASN A 546 -17.55 19.81 44.02
CA ASN A 546 -16.13 20.09 43.75
C ASN A 546 -15.30 19.19 42.83
N ALA A 547 -14.66 19.88 41.88
CA ALA A 547 -13.35 19.57 41.34
C ALA A 547 -12.26 19.82 42.41
N ALA A 548 -11.26 18.94 42.46
CA ALA A 548 -9.94 19.24 42.99
C ALA A 548 -8.91 18.70 41.98
N GLY A 549 -8.20 19.62 41.33
CA GLY A 549 -6.97 19.31 40.61
C GLY A 549 -5.80 19.23 41.59
N GLN A 550 -4.79 18.46 41.22
CA GLN A 550 -3.42 18.62 41.69
C GLN A 550 -2.49 18.39 40.50
N ASP A 551 -1.95 19.50 39.98
CA ASP A 551 -0.63 19.55 39.35
C ASP A 551 0.41 19.35 40.47
N GLU A 552 1.45 18.54 40.21
CA GLU A 552 2.80 18.93 40.63
C GLU A 552 3.87 18.22 39.79
N ALA A 553 4.62 19.03 39.06
CA ALA A 553 5.92 18.70 38.50
C ALA A 553 7.00 19.10 39.51
N ALA A 554 7.92 18.20 39.83
CA ALA A 554 9.20 18.56 40.44
C ALA A 554 10.30 17.57 40.06
N ALA A 555 11.29 18.11 39.35
CA ALA A 555 12.53 17.45 38.97
C ALA A 555 13.61 17.58 40.06
N LYS A 556 14.65 16.73 39.89
CA LYS A 556 16.00 16.74 40.50
C LYS A 556 16.16 16.14 41.90
N ALA A 557 16.97 15.09 41.98
CA ALA A 557 18.34 15.22 42.49
C ALA A 557 19.19 13.97 42.20
N VAL A 558 20.32 14.21 41.54
CA VAL A 558 21.50 13.34 41.44
C VAL A 558 22.14 13.24 42.83
N PRO A 559 22.79 12.11 43.16
CA PRO A 559 24.02 12.21 43.94
C PRO A 559 25.15 11.39 43.33
N GLU A 560 26.27 12.07 43.11
CA GLU A 560 27.60 11.50 42.95
C GLU A 560 28.50 12.19 44.02
N PRO A 561 29.76 11.76 44.22
CA PRO A 561 30.22 10.70 45.11
C PRO A 561 30.98 11.25 46.34
N VAL A 562 31.23 10.43 47.36
CA VAL A 562 32.21 10.76 48.42
C VAL A 562 33.19 9.59 48.62
N GLN A 563 34.47 9.96 48.60
CA GLN A 563 35.69 9.17 48.65
C GLN A 563 35.84 8.30 49.91
N SER A 564 36.53 7.15 49.80
CA SER A 564 37.94 7.03 50.20
C SER A 564 38.47 5.57 50.21
N THR A 565 39.75 5.46 49.82
CA THR A 565 40.78 4.50 50.27
C THR A 565 40.79 3.04 49.81
N SER A 566 41.66 2.79 48.81
CA SER A 566 42.87 1.95 48.91
C SER A 566 42.77 0.41 49.06
N LEU A 567 43.24 -0.24 47.99
CA LEU A 567 44.02 -1.49 47.90
C LEU A 567 43.29 -2.85 47.82
N VAL A 568 43.66 -3.56 46.73
CA VAL A 568 43.42 -4.95 46.29
C VAL A 568 42.14 -5.16 45.44
N PRO A 569 42.26 -5.43 44.11
CA PRO A 569 41.10 -5.73 43.27
C PRO A 569 40.66 -7.18 43.51
N ASP A 570 39.47 -7.30 44.11
CA ASP A 570 38.79 -8.54 44.45
C ASP A 570 38.34 -9.29 43.19
N VAL A 571 39.08 -10.34 42.83
CA VAL A 571 38.88 -11.13 41.60
C VAL A 571 37.51 -11.84 41.63
N GLU A 572 37.04 -12.23 42.82
CA GLU A 572 35.74 -12.91 43.01
C GLU A 572 34.56 -11.97 42.71
N SER A 573 34.61 -10.71 43.15
CA SER A 573 33.60 -9.70 42.82
C SER A 573 33.48 -9.44 41.32
N ARG A 574 34.62 -9.44 40.59
CA ARG A 574 34.63 -9.28 39.14
C ARG A 574 34.03 -10.49 38.43
N GLU A 575 34.35 -11.70 38.89
CA GLU A 575 33.81 -12.94 38.32
C GLU A 575 32.30 -13.05 38.52
N ASP A 576 31.78 -12.65 39.69
CA ASP A 576 30.35 -12.69 39.95
C ASP A 576 29.57 -11.65 39.15
N LEU A 577 30.15 -10.47 38.92
CA LEU A 577 29.56 -9.47 38.03
C LEU A 577 29.51 -9.96 36.57
N ILE A 578 30.55 -10.66 36.13
CA ILE A 578 30.61 -11.29 34.79
C ILE A 578 29.58 -12.42 34.68
N LYS A 579 29.47 -13.30 35.68
CA LYS A 579 28.46 -14.37 35.71
C LYS A 579 27.04 -13.79 35.68
N ASN A 580 26.77 -12.76 36.47
CA ASN A 580 25.46 -12.10 36.50
C ASN A 580 25.11 -11.46 35.15
N HIS A 581 26.08 -10.81 34.50
CA HIS A 581 25.90 -10.24 33.17
C HIS A 581 25.57 -11.33 32.13
N TYR A 582 26.32 -12.44 32.11
CA TYR A 582 26.06 -13.53 31.19
C TYR A 582 24.76 -14.28 31.51
N MET A 583 24.39 -14.48 32.77
CA MET A 583 23.10 -15.04 33.15
C MET A 583 21.94 -14.14 32.70
N ALA A 584 22.04 -12.83 32.94
CA ALA A 584 21.03 -11.87 32.46
C ALA A 584 20.91 -11.90 30.93
N ARG A 585 22.05 -11.97 30.23
CA ARG A 585 22.08 -12.08 28.76
C ARG A 585 21.49 -13.38 28.24
N ILE A 586 21.73 -14.50 28.93
CA ILE A 586 21.12 -15.81 28.61
C ILE A 586 19.60 -15.74 28.78
N VAL A 587 19.11 -15.16 29.88
CA VAL A 587 17.67 -14.99 30.11
C VAL A 587 17.03 -14.10 29.04
N GLU A 588 17.67 -12.99 28.70
CA GLU A 588 17.20 -12.08 27.64
C GLU A 588 17.14 -12.78 26.28
N LEU A 589 18.20 -13.48 25.88
CA LEU A 589 18.25 -14.24 24.62
C LEU A 589 17.22 -15.37 24.60
N THR A 590 17.00 -16.03 25.74
CA THR A 590 15.98 -17.09 25.87
C THR A 590 14.57 -16.52 25.68
N SER A 591 14.29 -15.35 26.27
CA SER A 591 13.01 -14.66 26.08
C SER A 591 12.81 -14.21 24.63
N GLN A 592 13.85 -13.67 23.98
CA GLN A 592 13.78 -13.27 22.58
C GLN A 592 13.54 -14.48 21.65
N LEU A 593 14.17 -15.62 21.93
CA LEU A 593 13.97 -16.86 21.19
C LEU A 593 12.53 -17.37 21.34
N GLN A 594 11.99 -17.40 22.56
CA GLN A 594 10.60 -17.81 22.82
C GLN A 594 9.59 -16.90 22.11
N LEU A 595 9.84 -15.59 22.10
CA LEU A 595 8.97 -14.62 21.44
C LEU A 595 9.04 -14.75 19.91
N ALA A 596 10.23 -15.00 19.37
CA ALA A 596 10.40 -15.29 17.94
C ALA A 596 9.69 -16.60 17.53
N ASP A 597 9.79 -17.64 18.34
CA ASP A 597 9.14 -18.93 18.07
C ASP A 597 7.60 -18.81 18.13
N SER A 598 7.07 -18.10 19.14
CA SER A 598 5.64 -17.77 19.23
C SER A 598 5.13 -17.00 18.01
N LYS A 599 5.88 -16.00 17.53
CA LYS A 599 5.55 -15.25 16.31
C LYS A 599 5.56 -16.14 15.07
N SER A 600 6.55 -17.04 14.95
CA SER A 600 6.64 -17.99 13.84
C SER A 600 5.43 -18.92 13.78
N VAL A 601 5.02 -19.47 14.93
CA VAL A 601 3.81 -20.30 15.05
C VAL A 601 2.54 -19.51 14.72
N HIS A 602 2.45 -18.26 15.17
CA HIS A 602 1.31 -17.40 14.88
C HIS A 602 1.18 -17.11 13.38
N PHE A 603 2.26 -16.69 12.73
CA PHE A 603 2.27 -16.44 11.28
C PHE A 603 1.97 -17.71 10.48
N TYR A 604 2.49 -18.87 10.90
CA TYR A 604 2.15 -20.14 10.25
C TYR A 604 0.64 -20.45 10.35
N ALA A 605 0.03 -20.22 11.50
CA ALA A 605 -1.41 -20.39 11.69
C ALA A 605 -2.23 -19.40 10.83
N GLU A 606 -1.80 -18.15 10.73
CA GLU A 606 -2.45 -17.14 9.89
C GLU A 606 -2.33 -17.47 8.40
N CYS A 607 -1.15 -17.83 7.91
CA CYS A 607 -0.95 -18.26 6.52
C CYS A 607 -1.84 -19.45 6.17
N ARG A 608 -1.98 -20.41 7.10
CA ARG A 608 -2.86 -21.58 6.92
C ARG A 608 -4.33 -21.19 6.89
N ALA A 609 -4.76 -20.25 7.73
CA ALA A 609 -6.13 -19.75 7.75
C ALA A 609 -6.46 -18.95 6.48
N LEU A 610 -5.53 -18.10 6.03
CA LEU A 610 -5.62 -17.32 4.79
C LEU A 610 -5.71 -18.22 3.56
N SER A 611 -4.84 -19.23 3.46
CA SER A 611 -4.87 -20.21 2.37
C SER A 611 -6.23 -20.93 2.28
N LYS A 612 -6.83 -21.31 3.41
CA LYS A 612 -8.17 -21.90 3.42
C LYS A 612 -9.25 -20.91 2.99
N ARG A 613 -9.19 -19.64 3.43
CA ARG A 613 -10.14 -18.60 3.01
C ARG A 613 -10.03 -18.31 1.51
N LEU A 614 -8.82 -18.25 0.98
CA LEU A 614 -8.55 -18.06 -0.45
C LEU A 614 -9.18 -19.18 -1.27
N ALA A 615 -8.95 -20.44 -0.90
CA ALA A 615 -9.51 -21.59 -1.61
C ALA A 615 -11.06 -21.59 -1.61
N LEU A 616 -11.69 -21.14 -0.52
CA LEU A 616 -13.15 -20.98 -0.46
C LEU A 616 -13.64 -19.83 -1.35
N ALA A 617 -12.90 -18.72 -1.37
CA ALA A 617 -13.22 -17.58 -2.21
C ALA A 617 -13.07 -17.92 -3.70
N GLU A 618 -12.02 -18.62 -4.10
CA GLU A 618 -11.81 -19.12 -5.46
C GLU A 618 -12.97 -20.01 -5.92
N LYS A 619 -13.37 -20.97 -5.09
CA LYS A 619 -14.53 -21.82 -5.39
C LYS A 619 -15.82 -21.01 -5.55
N SER A 620 -16.05 -20.00 -4.70
CA SER A 620 -17.22 -19.13 -4.82
C SER A 620 -17.21 -18.28 -6.10
N LYS A 621 -16.02 -17.84 -6.52
CA LYS A 621 -15.82 -17.11 -7.77
C LYS A 621 -16.14 -18.01 -8.95
N GLU A 622 -15.65 -19.24 -8.98
CA GLU A 622 -15.96 -20.22 -10.02
C GLU A 622 -17.47 -20.42 -10.17
N THR A 623 -18.19 -20.66 -9.06
CA THR A 623 -19.65 -20.82 -9.10
C THR A 623 -20.37 -19.58 -9.62
N LEU A 624 -19.98 -18.38 -9.17
CA LEU A 624 -20.58 -17.13 -9.66
C LEU A 624 -20.29 -16.88 -11.15
N THR A 625 -19.10 -17.27 -11.63
CA THR A 625 -18.78 -17.14 -13.06
C THR A 625 -19.60 -18.10 -13.92
N GLU A 626 -19.90 -19.31 -13.44
CA GLU A 626 -20.80 -20.25 -14.12
C GLU A 626 -22.24 -19.72 -14.15
N GLU A 627 -22.74 -19.21 -13.03
CA GLU A 627 -24.07 -18.59 -12.95
C GLU A 627 -24.18 -17.37 -13.88
N MET A 628 -23.14 -16.53 -13.93
CA MET A 628 -23.10 -15.38 -14.84
C MET A 628 -23.15 -15.83 -16.31
N LYS A 629 -22.40 -16.87 -16.69
CA LYS A 629 -22.45 -17.42 -18.05
C LYS A 629 -23.84 -17.93 -18.40
N LEU A 630 -24.49 -18.67 -17.50
CA LEU A 630 -25.85 -19.16 -17.68
C LEU A 630 -26.86 -18.00 -17.82
N ALA A 631 -26.74 -16.97 -16.98
CA ALA A 631 -27.59 -15.78 -17.07
C ALA A 631 -27.39 -15.03 -18.40
N SER A 632 -26.15 -14.87 -18.87
CA SER A 632 -25.86 -14.26 -20.16
C SER A 632 -26.44 -15.06 -21.33
N GLN A 633 -26.36 -16.39 -21.29
CA GLN A 633 -26.99 -17.26 -22.30
C GLN A 633 -28.52 -17.09 -22.31
N ASN A 634 -29.15 -17.02 -21.13
CA ASN A 634 -30.58 -16.77 -21.01
C ASN A 634 -30.99 -15.40 -21.57
N ILE A 635 -30.20 -14.35 -21.30
CA ILE A 635 -30.45 -13.01 -21.85
C ILE A 635 -30.36 -13.05 -23.39
N SER A 636 -29.34 -13.70 -23.96
CA SER A 636 -29.22 -13.84 -25.42
C SER A 636 -30.43 -14.56 -26.00
N ARG A 637 -30.86 -15.67 -25.37
CA ARG A 637 -32.04 -16.42 -25.82
C ARG A 637 -33.31 -15.57 -25.80
N LEU A 638 -33.52 -14.82 -24.72
CA LEU A 638 -34.67 -13.92 -24.59
C LEU A 638 -34.62 -12.75 -25.59
N GLN A 639 -33.42 -12.26 -25.93
CA GLN A 639 -33.25 -11.24 -26.98
C GLN A 639 -33.60 -11.81 -28.37
N ASP A 640 -33.22 -13.04 -28.67
CA ASP A 640 -33.59 -13.71 -29.93
C ASP A 640 -35.10 -13.94 -30.02
N GLU A 641 -35.73 -14.38 -28.93
CA GLU A 641 -37.20 -14.52 -28.83
C GLU A 641 -37.92 -13.15 -28.99
N LEU A 642 -37.38 -12.09 -28.39
CA LEU A 642 -37.94 -10.75 -28.52
C LEU A 642 -37.81 -10.19 -29.95
N THR A 643 -36.66 -10.39 -30.60
CA THR A 643 -36.45 -9.91 -31.97
C THR A 643 -37.31 -10.66 -32.98
N THR A 644 -37.47 -11.98 -32.81
CA THR A 644 -38.34 -12.79 -33.66
C THR A 644 -39.82 -12.42 -33.50
N THR A 645 -40.30 -12.23 -32.26
CA THR A 645 -41.67 -11.76 -32.01
C THR A 645 -41.91 -10.35 -32.54
N LYS A 646 -40.96 -9.43 -32.35
CA LYS A 646 -41.05 -8.06 -32.90
C LYS A 646 -41.17 -8.08 -34.42
N ARG A 647 -40.31 -8.85 -35.11
CA ARG A 647 -40.35 -8.98 -36.58
C ARG A 647 -41.69 -9.56 -37.03
N SER A 648 -42.21 -10.58 -36.35
CA SER A 648 -43.51 -11.17 -36.69
C SER A 648 -44.66 -10.16 -36.57
N TYR A 649 -44.66 -9.31 -35.53
CA TYR A 649 -45.67 -8.26 -35.40
C TYR A 649 -45.50 -7.14 -36.44
N GLU A 650 -44.26 -6.76 -36.78
CA GLU A 650 -43.98 -5.82 -37.88
C GLU A 650 -44.50 -6.36 -39.22
N ASP A 651 -44.24 -7.64 -39.53
CA ASP A 651 -44.73 -8.29 -40.75
C ASP A 651 -46.28 -8.33 -40.79
N GLN A 652 -46.92 -8.65 -39.67
CA GLN A 652 -48.39 -8.63 -39.55
C GLN A 652 -48.96 -7.21 -39.76
N LEU A 653 -48.35 -6.19 -39.16
CA LEU A 653 -48.75 -4.80 -39.34
C LEU A 653 -48.54 -4.30 -40.78
N SER A 654 -47.46 -4.73 -41.43
CA SER A 654 -47.20 -4.44 -42.84
C SER A 654 -48.28 -5.06 -43.73
N MET A 655 -48.59 -6.35 -43.54
CA MET A 655 -49.66 -7.03 -44.28
C MET A 655 -51.03 -6.37 -44.08
N MET A 656 -51.35 -5.96 -42.85
CA MET A 656 -52.59 -5.21 -42.57
C MET A 656 -52.60 -3.84 -43.24
N SER A 657 -51.46 -3.14 -43.26
CA SER A 657 -51.33 -1.82 -43.91
C SER A 657 -51.52 -1.93 -45.42
N ASP A 658 -50.92 -2.94 -46.05
CA ASP A 658 -51.07 -3.23 -47.48
C ASP A 658 -52.53 -3.58 -47.81
N HIS A 659 -53.17 -4.41 -46.99
CA HIS A 659 -54.58 -4.75 -47.15
C HIS A 659 -55.50 -3.52 -47.00
N LEU A 660 -55.25 -2.65 -46.01
CA LEU A 660 -55.98 -1.40 -45.84
C LEU A 660 -55.79 -0.44 -47.03
N CYS A 661 -54.57 -0.37 -47.58
CA CYS A 661 -54.28 0.42 -48.78
C CYS A 661 -55.09 -0.10 -49.97
N SER A 662 -55.04 -1.41 -50.24
CA SER A 662 -55.83 -2.06 -51.29
C SER A 662 -57.34 -1.83 -51.10
N MET A 663 -57.83 -1.98 -49.86
CA MET A 663 -59.24 -1.71 -49.55
C MET A 663 -59.61 -0.25 -49.79
N ASN A 664 -58.78 0.71 -49.38
CA ASN A 664 -59.00 2.12 -49.65
C ASN A 664 -58.99 2.43 -51.15
N GLU A 665 -58.09 1.83 -51.93
CA GLU A 665 -58.11 1.97 -53.39
C GLU A 665 -59.42 1.46 -54.00
N THR A 666 -59.93 0.30 -53.53
CA THR A 666 -61.23 -0.23 -54.00
C THR A 666 -62.39 0.68 -53.60
N LEU A 667 -62.41 1.19 -52.37
CA LEU A 667 -63.41 2.16 -51.90
C LEU A 667 -63.36 3.46 -52.70
N SER A 668 -62.16 3.92 -53.05
CA SER A 668 -61.95 5.12 -53.86
C SER A 668 -62.45 4.90 -55.29
N LYS A 669 -62.17 3.74 -55.91
CA LYS A 669 -62.72 3.35 -57.22
C LYS A 669 -64.25 3.29 -57.19
N GLN A 670 -64.83 2.67 -56.16
CA GLN A 670 -66.29 2.64 -55.98
C GLN A 670 -66.88 4.04 -55.80
N ARG A 671 -66.19 4.94 -55.07
CA ARG A 671 -66.59 6.35 -54.91
C ARG A 671 -66.62 7.07 -56.24
N GLU A 672 -65.57 6.92 -57.06
CA GLU A 672 -65.50 7.50 -58.41
C GLU A 672 -66.59 6.95 -59.33
N GLU A 673 -66.88 5.65 -59.27
CA GLU A 673 -67.98 5.02 -60.01
C GLU A 673 -69.35 5.57 -59.58
N ILE A 674 -69.58 5.74 -58.27
CA ILE A 674 -70.80 6.38 -57.75
C ILE A 674 -70.91 7.83 -58.24
N ASP A 675 -69.81 8.59 -58.22
CA ASP A 675 -69.82 10.00 -58.63
C ASP A 675 -70.02 10.15 -60.14
N THR A 676 -69.44 9.27 -60.97
CA THR A 676 -69.69 9.23 -62.41
C THR A 676 -71.15 8.85 -62.72
N LEU A 677 -71.73 7.86 -62.03
CA LEU A 677 -73.15 7.51 -62.13
C LEU A 677 -74.06 8.68 -61.70
N LYS A 678 -73.72 9.40 -60.63
CA LYS A 678 -74.45 10.62 -60.21
C LYS A 678 -74.35 11.74 -61.24
N MET A 679 -73.19 11.96 -61.85
CA MET A 679 -73.01 12.97 -62.89
C MET A 679 -73.75 12.60 -64.19
N SER A 680 -73.79 11.33 -64.56
CA SER A 680 -74.62 10.79 -65.64
C SER A 680 -76.12 10.99 -65.36
N SER A 681 -76.57 10.69 -64.14
CA SER A 681 -77.95 10.93 -63.70
C SER A 681 -78.33 12.42 -63.73
N LYS A 682 -77.44 13.32 -63.29
CA LYS A 682 -77.62 14.78 -63.39
C LYS A 682 -77.59 15.29 -64.84
N GLY A 683 -76.77 14.70 -65.71
CA GLY A 683 -76.73 14.98 -67.14
C GLY A 683 -78.05 14.65 -67.85
N ASN A 684 -78.65 13.51 -67.53
CA ASN A 684 -79.99 13.15 -68.01
C ASN A 684 -81.09 14.08 -67.45
N SER A 685 -80.93 14.55 -66.21
CA SER A 685 -81.86 15.50 -65.58
C SER A 685 -81.83 16.90 -66.22
N LYS A 686 -80.66 17.36 -66.70
CA LYS A 686 -80.52 18.66 -67.40
C LYS A 686 -81.01 18.62 -68.85
N LYS A 687 -80.89 17.49 -69.56
CA LYS A 687 -81.48 17.34 -70.91
C LYS A 687 -83.02 17.37 -70.91
N ASN A 688 -83.66 16.93 -69.83
CA ASN A 688 -85.13 16.94 -69.70
C ASN A 688 -85.73 18.28 -69.22
N LYS A 689 -84.92 19.34 -69.03
CA LYS A 689 -85.41 20.66 -68.58
C LYS A 689 -85.25 21.79 -69.60
N SER A 690 -84.70 21.51 -70.79
CA SER A 690 -84.64 22.47 -71.91
C SER A 690 -85.37 21.94 -73.16
N ARG A 691 -86.48 21.24 -72.96
CA ARG A 691 -87.36 20.82 -74.04
C ARG A 691 -88.80 21.17 -73.72
#